data_AF-A0A051U1H7-F1
#
_entry.id   AF-A0A051U1H7-F1
#
_cell.length_a   1.000
_cell.length_b   1.000
_cell.length_c   1.000
_cell.angle_alpha   90.00
_cell.angle_beta   90.00
_cell.angle_gamma   90.00
#
_symmetry.space_group_name_H-M   'P 1'
#
loop_
_entity.id
_entity.type
_entity.pdbx_description
1 polymer ?
#
loop_
_entity_poly.entity_id
_entity_poly.type
_entity_poly.pdbx_seq_one_letter_code
_entity_poly.pdbx_strand_id
1 'polypeptide(L)'
;MALETPNQILNRFRLGQSAVFIIGAYDKGITVFSQQVRALNLAWALIEDGEVNLDTECDLKAVRSDPFRKQIAVVGAGFAGLTIAAGLFKKGVNADITVFEQRDTVLPLQHGSDTRWLHPHIYDWPQLGSEAFSAALPVLNWTANRASDVVVQILNEWRNLFAWPQEQPKKTRSGPPSIKVYCNTSYLQISECAATSDTVDDFPLTIEWIGEERKWCEPAVPEDGKPSPKGTSQGFHIVVLAVGFGLETGTRNSYWRNETLAQPHLGEARSTYIVSGAGDGALIDLCRLRIAQFRQDRILAELFHDRPRLVARLREIHQSREEGLGEIPTVWQDDFDGADEVLGLLRKRLRQDTTVILRVLQPSFTKLFTNQQVSFQNRLLAYLLYRCGAFTLVGGKKDNSDLDQLAQEHGVPKERIIIRHGTQKKEGFARILPKRLGDEVVEYIDEPSPHHQTDAACWPGGYFDMPGMRQHRDPGYRPTEQMRRYWRKEYLPSPTEALAAAFCSAVAGFLIEATQPSSRLRVTLHRRLISSDETVLQQCCAYHGFHVRRPGQAGRTFPSSTGTIGAAFTLQSIVYTRRNATKLKLSEDMKKMRLSPEAQKISSEVASVAAIPLLGEAVDSAAKDPVVLAVLYVDSYDRNAFVEATLLKLVGMCEQFLQSLLEVARPPGSIANTDFWRHSKSNEKEQQAPNPDDWKALRLADIAAPHTERLGYLNFDFSDFTPVEQA
;
A
#
# COMPACT_ATOMS: atom_id res chain seq x y z
N MET A 1 6.61 -12.21 -16.63
CA MET A 1 7.44 -13.04 -15.74
C MET A 1 6.54 -14.10 -15.13
N ALA A 2 7.00 -15.34 -14.99
CA ALA A 2 6.28 -16.31 -14.18
C ALA A 2 6.16 -15.77 -12.74
N LEU A 3 5.01 -15.96 -12.10
CA LEU A 3 4.84 -15.62 -10.68
C LEU A 3 5.82 -16.46 -9.87
N GLU A 4 6.66 -15.81 -9.06
CA GLU A 4 7.61 -16.51 -8.20
C GLU A 4 6.86 -17.37 -7.17
N THR A 5 7.41 -18.54 -6.86
CA THR A 5 6.83 -19.42 -5.84
C THR A 5 7.09 -18.87 -4.43
N PRO A 6 6.27 -19.23 -3.41
CA PRO A 6 6.52 -18.84 -2.03
C PRO A 6 7.94 -19.16 -1.56
N ASN A 7 8.46 -20.35 -1.89
CA ASN A 7 9.82 -20.77 -1.56
C ASN A 7 10.89 -19.88 -2.21
N GLN A 8 10.72 -19.51 -3.49
CA GLN A 8 11.64 -18.60 -4.18
C GLN A 8 11.68 -17.22 -3.52
N ILE A 9 10.51 -16.69 -3.13
CA ILE A 9 10.43 -15.44 -2.39
C ILE A 9 11.11 -15.61 -1.02
N LEU A 10 10.78 -16.64 -0.26
CA LEU A 10 11.34 -16.90 1.07
C LEU A 10 12.87 -16.95 1.07
N ASN A 11 13.47 -17.66 0.11
CA ASN A 11 14.93 -17.80 0.01
C ASN A 11 15.66 -16.49 -0.26
N ARG A 12 14.98 -15.48 -0.85
CA ARG A 12 15.57 -14.16 -1.00
C ARG A 12 15.73 -13.46 0.34
N PHE A 13 14.85 -13.70 1.31
CA PHE A 13 14.94 -13.11 2.64
C PHE A 13 15.86 -13.90 3.59
N ARG A 14 16.05 -15.20 3.35
CA ARG A 14 16.80 -16.09 4.24
C ARG A 14 18.29 -15.78 4.21
N LEU A 15 18.91 -15.78 5.38
CA LEU A 15 20.36 -15.65 5.55
C LEU A 15 21.00 -17.05 5.60
N GLY A 16 21.67 -17.44 4.52
CA GLY A 16 22.29 -18.76 4.38
C GLY A 16 21.28 -19.90 4.57
N GLN A 17 21.70 -20.93 5.31
CA GLN A 17 20.84 -22.07 5.71
C GLN A 17 20.26 -21.91 7.13
N SER A 18 20.21 -20.67 7.64
CA SER A 18 19.72 -20.40 9.00
C SER A 18 18.21 -20.18 9.05
N ALA A 19 17.68 -20.04 10.27
CA ALA A 19 16.32 -19.57 10.54
C ALA A 19 16.25 -18.03 10.73
N VAL A 20 17.22 -17.31 10.17
CA VAL A 20 17.29 -15.85 10.19
C VAL A 20 16.87 -15.28 8.83
N PHE A 21 15.97 -14.29 8.86
CA PHE A 21 15.46 -13.61 7.67
C PHE A 21 15.73 -12.11 7.76
N ILE A 22 16.00 -11.44 6.65
CA ILE A 22 16.31 -10.00 6.61
C ILE A 22 15.31 -9.30 5.71
N ILE A 23 14.71 -8.20 6.18
CA ILE A 23 13.79 -7.39 5.37
C ILE A 23 14.49 -6.13 4.87
N GLY A 24 14.58 -5.99 3.53
CA GLY A 24 14.81 -4.75 2.81
C GLY A 24 16.08 -4.00 3.18
N ALA A 25 17.03 -4.65 3.84
CA ALA A 25 18.24 -4.01 4.33
C ALA A 25 19.15 -3.56 3.19
N TYR A 26 19.04 -4.15 1.99
CA TYR A 26 20.01 -3.93 0.91
C TYR A 26 19.37 -3.65 -0.46
N ASP A 27 18.04 -3.60 -0.51
CA ASP A 27 17.33 -3.27 -1.73
C ASP A 27 17.42 -1.78 -2.07
N LYS A 28 17.43 -1.52 -3.38
CA LYS A 28 17.38 -0.16 -3.93
C LYS A 28 16.00 0.46 -3.67
N GLY A 29 15.94 1.79 -3.56
CA GLY A 29 14.68 2.52 -3.38
C GLY A 29 13.96 2.17 -2.06
N ILE A 30 14.61 2.41 -0.92
CA ILE A 30 14.03 2.13 0.40
C ILE A 30 13.01 3.23 0.73
N THR A 31 11.76 3.02 0.34
CA THR A 31 10.61 3.81 0.80
C THR A 31 9.91 3.11 1.96
N VAL A 32 9.07 3.83 2.70
CA VAL A 32 8.23 3.21 3.75
C VAL A 32 7.32 2.14 3.15
N PHE A 33 6.65 2.48 2.04
CA PHE A 33 5.76 1.56 1.32
C PHE A 33 6.49 0.28 0.89
N SER A 34 7.63 0.39 0.20
CA SER A 34 8.39 -0.78 -0.28
C SER A 34 8.85 -1.69 0.86
N GLN A 35 9.21 -1.13 2.02
CA GLN A 35 9.58 -1.92 3.20
C GLN A 35 8.39 -2.68 3.82
N GLN A 36 7.20 -2.07 3.83
CA GLN A 36 5.98 -2.76 4.28
C GLN A 36 5.57 -3.86 3.30
N VAL A 37 5.66 -3.63 1.98
CA VAL A 37 5.37 -4.66 0.98
C VAL A 37 6.32 -5.85 1.12
N ARG A 38 7.63 -5.61 1.27
CA ARG A 38 8.61 -6.68 1.53
C ARG A 38 8.30 -7.45 2.82
N ALA A 39 7.89 -6.77 3.89
CA ALA A 39 7.49 -7.41 5.14
C ALA A 39 6.26 -8.32 4.97
N LEU A 40 5.24 -7.88 4.21
CA LEU A 40 4.07 -8.68 3.89
C LEU A 40 4.38 -9.84 2.92
N ASN A 41 5.29 -9.64 1.98
CA ASN A 41 5.79 -10.70 1.10
C ASN A 41 6.48 -11.81 1.92
N LEU A 42 7.31 -11.44 2.91
CA LEU A 42 7.93 -12.40 3.81
C LEU A 42 6.89 -13.13 4.68
N ALA A 43 5.91 -12.41 5.25
CA ALA A 43 4.83 -13.04 6.02
C ALA A 43 4.06 -14.07 5.18
N TRP A 44 3.66 -13.69 3.97
CA TRP A 44 3.00 -14.57 3.00
C TRP A 44 3.86 -15.80 2.68
N ALA A 45 5.15 -15.60 2.39
CA ALA A 45 6.05 -16.70 2.03
C ALA A 45 6.29 -17.67 3.19
N LEU A 46 6.49 -17.17 4.43
CA LEU A 46 6.65 -18.01 5.63
C LEU A 46 5.44 -18.91 5.88
N ILE A 47 4.23 -18.40 5.61
CA ILE A 47 2.99 -19.14 5.81
C ILE A 47 2.79 -20.16 4.69
N GLU A 48 2.90 -19.73 3.43
CA GLU A 48 2.63 -20.61 2.28
C GLU A 48 3.70 -21.68 2.05
N ASP A 49 4.93 -21.47 2.50
CA ASP A 49 6.00 -22.48 2.48
C ASP A 49 5.89 -23.46 3.66
N GLY A 50 5.09 -23.15 4.68
CA GLY A 50 4.88 -24.01 5.86
C GLY A 50 5.88 -23.82 7.00
N GLU A 51 6.80 -22.85 6.91
CA GLU A 51 7.71 -22.47 8.00
C GLU A 51 6.96 -21.97 9.25
N VAL A 52 5.87 -21.23 9.02
CA VAL A 52 4.96 -20.76 10.07
C VAL A 52 3.58 -21.37 9.85
N ASN A 53 3.18 -22.24 10.78
CA ASN A 53 1.88 -22.88 10.74
C ASN A 53 0.75 -21.92 11.13
N LEU A 54 -0.42 -22.11 10.52
CA LEU A 54 -1.66 -21.48 10.96
C LEU A 54 -2.27 -22.24 12.13
N ASP A 55 -3.01 -21.54 12.98
CA ASP A 55 -3.83 -22.25 13.97
C ASP A 55 -5.01 -22.92 13.25
N THR A 56 -5.23 -24.20 13.52
CA THR A 56 -6.25 -25.01 12.85
C THR A 56 -7.42 -25.30 13.79
N GLU A 57 -8.63 -25.39 13.21
CA GLU A 57 -9.78 -25.89 13.96
C GLU A 57 -9.53 -27.32 14.41
N CYS A 58 -9.68 -27.57 15.70
CA CYS A 58 -9.56 -28.92 16.25
C CYS A 58 -10.67 -29.18 17.28
N ASP A 59 -11.16 -30.41 17.35
CA ASP A 59 -12.17 -30.80 18.34
C ASP A 59 -11.60 -31.05 19.74
N LEU A 60 -10.27 -30.95 19.88
CA LEU A 60 -9.55 -31.12 21.15
C LEU A 60 -9.70 -29.87 22.02
N LYS A 61 -9.70 -30.05 23.36
CA LYS A 61 -9.65 -28.90 24.28
C LYS A 61 -8.36 -28.15 24.04
N ALA A 62 -8.44 -26.82 23.87
CA ALA A 62 -7.27 -25.95 23.75
C ALA A 62 -6.25 -26.28 24.85
N VAL A 63 -5.03 -26.64 24.45
CA VAL A 63 -3.94 -26.97 25.37
C VAL A 63 -3.11 -25.70 25.56
N ARG A 64 -2.77 -25.35 26.80
CA ARG A 64 -2.01 -24.12 27.12
C ARG A 64 -0.60 -24.09 26.51
N SER A 65 -0.05 -25.24 26.14
CA SER A 65 1.26 -25.41 25.51
C SER A 65 1.11 -26.32 24.29
N ASP A 66 0.81 -25.73 23.13
CA ASP A 66 0.88 -26.46 21.86
C ASP A 66 2.36 -26.59 21.47
N PRO A 67 2.93 -27.81 21.41
CA PRO A 67 4.35 -28.00 21.06
C PRO A 67 4.68 -27.55 19.63
N PHE A 68 3.66 -27.30 18.79
CA PHE A 68 3.85 -26.79 17.44
C PHE A 68 3.83 -25.26 17.36
N ARG A 69 3.65 -24.56 18.48
CA ARG A 69 3.58 -23.10 18.54
C ARG A 69 4.95 -22.46 18.36
N LYS A 70 5.12 -21.72 17.27
CA LYS A 70 6.40 -21.11 16.91
C LYS A 70 6.70 -19.87 17.75
N GLN A 71 7.86 -19.82 18.39
CA GLN A 71 8.46 -18.59 18.91
C GLN A 71 9.17 -17.83 17.78
N ILE A 72 8.71 -16.60 17.48
CA ILE A 72 9.24 -15.73 16.41
C ILE A 72 9.75 -14.42 17.01
N ALA A 73 11.00 -14.05 16.72
CA ALA A 73 11.56 -12.76 17.07
C ALA A 73 11.58 -11.81 15.86
N VAL A 74 11.26 -10.54 16.08
CA VAL A 74 11.39 -9.47 15.10
C VAL A 74 12.30 -8.38 15.69
N VAL A 75 13.47 -8.18 15.10
CA VAL A 75 14.46 -7.20 15.56
C VAL A 75 14.34 -5.92 14.74
N GLY A 76 13.81 -4.87 15.36
CA GLY A 76 13.53 -3.55 14.81
C GLY A 76 12.02 -3.27 14.77
N ALA A 77 11.54 -2.29 15.53
CA ALA A 77 10.12 -1.89 15.54
C ALA A 77 9.86 -0.66 14.64
N GLY A 78 10.50 -0.65 13.47
CA GLY A 78 10.19 0.26 12.36
C GLY A 78 8.99 -0.23 11.54
N PHE A 79 8.70 0.45 10.42
CA PHE A 79 7.55 0.12 9.56
C PHE A 79 7.54 -1.35 9.12
N ALA A 80 8.68 -1.90 8.70
CA ALA A 80 8.80 -3.29 8.28
C ALA A 80 8.50 -4.27 9.42
N GLY A 81 9.13 -4.08 10.58
CA GLY A 81 9.02 -4.99 11.73
C GLY A 81 7.61 -5.03 12.32
N LEU A 82 6.97 -3.86 12.47
CA LEU A 82 5.56 -3.79 12.87
C LEU A 82 4.66 -4.45 11.81
N THR A 83 4.93 -4.24 10.52
CA THR A 83 4.10 -4.80 9.45
C THR A 83 4.15 -6.31 9.37
N ILE A 84 5.33 -6.95 9.51
CA ILE A 84 5.41 -8.42 9.52
C ILE A 84 4.72 -9.00 10.76
N ALA A 85 4.93 -8.41 11.94
CA ALA A 85 4.27 -8.86 13.17
C ALA A 85 2.74 -8.75 13.05
N ALA A 86 2.24 -7.62 12.54
CA ALA A 86 0.83 -7.40 12.29
C ALA A 86 0.27 -8.35 11.22
N GLY A 87 1.01 -8.61 10.14
CA GLY A 87 0.59 -9.52 9.07
C GLY A 87 0.45 -10.97 9.54
N LEU A 88 1.42 -11.46 10.31
CA LEU A 88 1.38 -12.78 10.93
C LEU A 88 0.23 -12.88 11.94
N PHE A 89 0.07 -11.89 12.82
CA PHE A 89 -1.03 -11.85 13.78
C PHE A 89 -2.40 -11.83 13.09
N LYS A 90 -2.59 -10.95 12.09
CA LYS A 90 -3.84 -10.83 11.34
C LYS A 90 -4.23 -12.13 10.65
N LYS A 91 -3.24 -12.91 10.20
CA LYS A 91 -3.46 -14.21 9.56
C LYS A 91 -3.81 -15.34 10.56
N GLY A 92 -3.62 -15.13 11.86
CA GLY A 92 -3.92 -16.13 12.89
C GLY A 92 -2.91 -17.28 12.91
N VAL A 93 -1.62 -16.98 12.79
CA VAL A 93 -0.55 -17.98 12.91
C VAL A 93 -0.52 -18.61 14.31
N ASN A 94 -0.11 -19.87 14.40
CA ASN A 94 0.17 -20.55 15.65
C ASN A 94 1.58 -20.16 16.15
N ALA A 95 1.73 -18.91 16.59
CA ALA A 95 3.01 -18.37 17.00
C ALA A 95 2.92 -17.33 18.14
N ASP A 96 4.00 -17.21 18.91
CA ASP A 96 4.25 -16.08 19.80
C ASP A 96 5.31 -15.19 19.18
N ILE A 97 4.98 -13.92 19.01
CA ILE A 97 5.79 -12.94 18.29
C ILE A 97 6.36 -11.94 19.30
N THR A 98 7.69 -11.80 19.33
CA THR A 98 8.36 -10.80 20.16
C THR A 98 9.07 -9.78 19.29
N VAL A 99 8.69 -8.52 19.42
CA VAL A 99 9.28 -7.40 18.67
C VAL A 99 10.26 -6.63 19.57
N PHE A 100 11.46 -6.37 19.09
CA PHE A 100 12.51 -5.66 19.80
C PHE A 100 12.83 -4.32 19.13
N GLU A 101 12.94 -3.27 19.93
CA GLU A 101 13.39 -1.95 19.51
C GLU A 101 14.47 -1.44 20.45
N GLN A 102 15.53 -0.90 19.88
CA GLN A 102 16.66 -0.37 20.65
C GLN A 102 16.28 0.96 21.33
N ARG A 103 15.42 1.75 20.70
CA ARG A 103 15.01 3.08 21.18
C ARG A 103 13.79 2.99 22.11
N ASP A 104 13.50 4.10 22.77
CA ASP A 104 12.43 4.21 23.78
C ASP A 104 11.01 4.02 23.22
N THR A 105 10.82 4.18 21.92
CA THR A 105 9.52 4.02 21.27
C THR A 105 9.68 3.33 19.92
N VAL A 106 8.58 2.74 19.44
CA VAL A 106 8.48 2.21 18.08
C VAL A 106 8.47 3.34 17.04
N LEU A 107 8.85 3.04 15.80
CA LEU A 107 9.00 4.03 14.72
C LEU A 107 9.85 5.26 15.11
N PRO A 108 10.98 5.09 15.83
CA PRO A 108 11.65 6.19 16.56
C PRO A 108 12.27 7.25 15.64
N LEU A 109 12.55 6.90 14.38
CA LEU A 109 13.12 7.85 13.42
C LEU A 109 12.07 8.85 12.95
N GLN A 110 10.87 8.38 12.62
CA GLN A 110 9.80 9.20 12.04
C GLN A 110 8.92 9.86 13.10
N HIS A 111 8.93 9.34 14.33
CA HIS A 111 8.17 9.90 15.44
C HIS A 111 8.58 11.38 15.69
N GLY A 112 7.61 12.30 15.56
CA GLY A 112 7.83 13.74 15.70
C GLY A 112 8.57 14.41 14.53
N SER A 113 8.71 13.74 13.38
CA SER A 113 9.29 14.32 12.16
C SER A 113 8.22 15.03 11.32
N ASP A 114 8.08 16.34 11.51
CA ASP A 114 7.04 17.17 10.86
C ASP A 114 7.52 17.80 9.55
N THR A 115 8.84 17.84 9.34
CA THR A 115 9.45 18.48 8.16
C THR A 115 9.60 17.55 6.96
N ARG A 116 9.40 16.24 7.15
CA ARG A 116 9.49 15.23 6.09
C ARG A 116 8.10 14.79 5.68
N TRP A 117 7.83 14.85 4.39
CA TRP A 117 6.60 14.33 3.79
C TRP A 117 6.83 12.89 3.33
N LEU A 118 5.91 12.00 3.69
CA LEU A 118 5.88 10.63 3.23
C LEU A 118 4.72 10.48 2.23
N HIS A 119 5.03 9.91 1.07
CA HIS A 119 4.05 9.56 0.08
C HIS A 119 4.38 8.15 -0.44
N PRO A 120 3.39 7.25 -0.53
CA PRO A 120 3.64 5.83 -0.78
C PRO A 120 4.20 5.55 -2.18
N HIS A 121 3.65 6.23 -3.20
CA HIS A 121 3.93 5.91 -4.61
C HIS A 121 4.68 6.98 -5.41
N ILE A 122 4.97 8.16 -4.85
CA ILE A 122 5.49 9.31 -5.63
C ILE A 122 6.88 9.02 -6.24
N TYR A 123 7.65 8.13 -5.62
CA TYR A 123 8.96 7.70 -6.13
C TYR A 123 8.88 6.94 -7.45
N ASP A 124 7.68 6.45 -7.82
CA ASP A 124 7.40 5.77 -9.08
C ASP A 124 6.98 6.71 -10.20
N TRP A 125 6.79 8.00 -9.91
CA TRP A 125 6.42 8.99 -10.92
C TRP A 125 7.45 8.98 -12.06
N PRO A 126 7.03 8.96 -13.34
CA PRO A 126 5.68 9.28 -13.86
C PRO A 126 4.76 8.08 -14.13
N GLN A 127 4.95 6.92 -13.48
CA GLN A 127 4.05 5.77 -13.66
C GLN A 127 2.62 6.11 -13.25
N LEU A 128 1.64 5.49 -13.92
CA LEU A 128 0.23 5.59 -13.52
C LEU A 128 0.06 5.08 -12.08
N GLY A 129 -0.78 5.78 -11.31
CA GLY A 129 -1.00 5.52 -9.89
C GLY A 129 0.12 6.00 -8.94
N SER A 130 1.21 6.58 -9.45
CA SER A 130 2.27 7.15 -8.60
C SER A 130 1.81 8.30 -7.70
N GLU A 131 0.70 8.95 -8.05
CA GLU A 131 0.10 10.07 -7.32
C GLU A 131 -0.98 9.62 -6.33
N ALA A 132 -1.19 8.31 -6.15
CA ALA A 132 -2.15 7.81 -5.18
C ALA A 132 -1.72 8.11 -3.74
N PHE A 133 -2.63 8.74 -2.99
CA PHE A 133 -2.36 9.20 -1.63
C PHE A 133 -2.29 8.07 -0.61
N SER A 134 -3.12 7.04 -0.76
CA SER A 134 -3.09 5.88 0.13
C SER A 134 -2.07 4.85 -0.32
N ALA A 135 -1.40 4.22 0.65
CA ALA A 135 -0.57 3.03 0.43
C ALA A 135 -1.41 1.80 0.02
N ALA A 136 -2.72 1.85 0.26
CA ALA A 136 -3.69 0.78 0.01
C ALA A 136 -3.28 -0.60 0.57
N LEU A 137 -2.48 -0.66 1.64
CA LEU A 137 -2.00 -1.94 2.19
C LEU A 137 -3.10 -2.67 2.96
N PRO A 138 -3.17 -4.01 2.90
CA PRO A 138 -4.16 -4.79 3.65
C PRO A 138 -3.88 -4.84 5.16
N VAL A 139 -2.71 -4.38 5.59
CA VAL A 139 -2.21 -4.42 6.96
C VAL A 139 -1.44 -3.12 7.21
N LEU A 140 -1.79 -2.39 8.28
CA LEU A 140 -1.17 -1.12 8.65
C LEU A 140 -1.15 -0.12 7.48
N ASN A 141 -2.32 0.14 6.90
CA ASN A 141 -2.46 1.11 5.83
C ASN A 141 -2.21 2.55 6.32
N TRP A 142 -1.86 3.44 5.41
CA TRP A 142 -1.68 4.86 5.70
C TRP A 142 -1.88 5.69 4.43
N THR A 143 -2.03 7.00 4.62
CA THR A 143 -2.18 8.01 3.57
C THR A 143 -1.06 9.02 3.66
N ALA A 144 -0.65 9.57 2.52
CA ALA A 144 0.47 10.49 2.41
C ALA A 144 0.29 11.67 3.37
N ASN A 145 1.27 11.86 4.25
CA ASN A 145 1.25 12.92 5.26
C ASN A 145 2.67 13.25 5.74
N ARG A 146 2.80 14.16 6.70
CA ARG A 146 4.05 14.33 7.46
C ARG A 146 4.43 13.00 8.11
N ALA A 147 5.73 12.75 8.22
CA ALA A 147 6.23 11.49 8.76
C ALA A 147 5.71 11.21 10.18
N SER A 148 5.57 12.25 11.02
CA SER A 148 4.91 12.18 12.32
C SER A 148 3.45 11.72 12.26
N ASP A 149 2.65 12.28 11.35
CA ASP A 149 1.24 11.93 11.19
C ASP A 149 1.06 10.52 10.61
N VAL A 150 1.95 10.09 9.71
CA VAL A 150 1.96 8.70 9.23
C VAL A 150 2.24 7.73 10.38
N VAL A 151 3.14 8.06 11.32
CA VAL A 151 3.36 7.25 12.53
C VAL A 151 2.06 7.13 13.33
N VAL A 152 1.32 8.22 13.53
CA VAL A 152 0.03 8.19 14.23
C VAL A 152 -0.97 7.28 13.51
N GLN A 153 -1.08 7.38 12.18
CA GLN A 153 -1.95 6.52 11.37
C GLN A 153 -1.61 5.03 11.55
N ILE A 154 -0.33 4.66 11.45
CA ILE A 154 0.13 3.27 11.63
C ILE A 154 -0.18 2.75 13.03
N LEU A 155 0.08 3.54 14.07
CA LEU A 155 -0.19 3.14 15.45
C LEU A 155 -1.70 3.01 15.72
N ASN A 156 -2.53 3.80 15.05
CA ASN A 156 -3.97 3.64 15.10
C ASN A 156 -4.44 2.34 14.42
N GLU A 157 -3.91 2.04 13.23
CA GLU A 157 -4.18 0.76 12.55
C GLU A 157 -3.70 -0.44 13.37
N TRP A 158 -2.53 -0.33 14.01
CA TRP A 158 -2.04 -1.32 14.96
C TRP A 158 -3.04 -1.52 16.10
N ARG A 159 -3.46 -0.45 16.78
CA ARG A 159 -4.47 -0.53 17.86
C ARG A 159 -5.77 -1.16 17.37
N ASN A 160 -6.27 -0.78 16.20
CA ASN A 160 -7.51 -1.30 15.60
C ASN A 160 -7.43 -2.82 15.35
N LEU A 161 -6.27 -3.31 14.90
CA LEU A 161 -6.03 -4.74 14.69
C LEU A 161 -6.22 -5.57 15.97
N PHE A 162 -5.90 -4.98 17.13
CA PHE A 162 -5.99 -5.64 18.44
C PHE A 162 -7.26 -5.33 19.22
N ALA A 163 -7.93 -4.21 18.95
CA ALA A 163 -9.18 -3.82 19.59
C ALA A 163 -10.39 -4.59 19.07
N TRP A 164 -10.36 -5.01 17.79
CA TRP A 164 -11.45 -5.77 17.21
C TRP A 164 -11.37 -7.24 17.64
N PRO A 165 -12.44 -7.82 18.24
CA PRO A 165 -12.48 -9.26 18.47
C PRO A 165 -12.48 -9.93 17.09
N GLN A 166 -11.31 -10.42 16.68
CA GLN A 166 -11.26 -11.33 15.54
C GLN A 166 -12.16 -12.51 15.91
N GLU A 167 -13.14 -12.84 15.07
CA GLU A 167 -13.88 -14.09 15.21
C GLU A 167 -12.90 -15.22 14.96
N GLN A 168 -12.25 -15.65 16.02
CA GLN A 168 -11.40 -16.81 16.01
C GLN A 168 -12.27 -18.05 15.81
N PRO A 169 -11.71 -19.10 15.19
CA PRO A 169 -12.40 -20.37 15.10
C PRO A 169 -12.86 -20.78 16.51
N LYS A 170 -14.11 -21.28 16.62
CA LYS A 170 -14.75 -21.54 17.93
C LYS A 170 -13.99 -22.57 18.78
N LYS A 171 -13.10 -23.35 18.16
CA LYS A 171 -12.16 -24.27 18.79
C LYS A 171 -10.87 -24.33 17.97
N THR A 172 -9.85 -23.60 18.39
CA THR A 172 -8.48 -23.71 17.86
C THR A 172 -7.64 -24.64 18.75
N ARG A 173 -6.56 -25.18 18.20
CA ARG A 173 -5.63 -26.01 18.96
C ARG A 173 -4.90 -25.19 20.03
N SER A 174 -4.60 -23.93 19.71
CA SER A 174 -3.94 -22.97 20.58
C SER A 174 -4.76 -21.68 20.73
N GLY A 175 -4.33 -20.75 21.59
CA GLY A 175 -4.95 -19.41 21.65
C GLY A 175 -4.50 -18.50 20.49
N PRO A 176 -5.04 -17.27 20.37
CA PRO A 176 -4.56 -16.26 19.42
C PRO A 176 -3.03 -16.19 19.37
N PRO A 177 -2.40 -15.88 18.22
CA PRO A 177 -1.00 -15.46 18.26
C PRO A 177 -0.80 -14.36 19.29
N SER A 178 0.24 -14.46 20.12
CA SER A 178 0.54 -13.42 21.12
C SER A 178 1.59 -12.47 20.58
N ILE A 179 1.52 -11.20 20.97
CA ILE A 179 2.53 -10.19 20.65
C ILE A 179 3.07 -9.59 21.93
N LYS A 180 4.41 -9.55 22.03
CA LYS A 180 5.14 -8.78 23.02
C LYS A 180 6.03 -7.76 22.30
N VAL A 181 6.14 -6.57 22.87
CA VAL A 181 7.00 -5.51 22.34
C VAL A 181 7.93 -5.04 23.44
N TYR A 182 9.23 -5.02 23.15
CA TYR A 182 10.27 -4.50 24.02
C TYR A 182 10.92 -3.28 23.35
N CYS A 183 11.01 -2.18 24.10
CA CYS A 183 11.75 -0.97 23.72
C CYS A 183 12.90 -0.74 24.71
N ASN A 184 13.73 0.27 24.46
CA ASN A 184 14.98 0.51 25.20
C ASN A 184 15.84 -0.76 25.31
N THR A 185 15.85 -1.55 24.22
CA THR A 185 16.62 -2.80 24.16
C THR A 185 18.11 -2.47 24.06
N SER A 186 18.74 -2.26 25.21
CA SER A 186 20.12 -1.75 25.32
C SER A 186 21.18 -2.81 25.04
N TYR A 187 20.82 -4.07 25.28
CA TYR A 187 21.59 -5.26 24.95
C TYR A 187 20.69 -6.24 24.20
N LEU A 188 21.19 -6.79 23.10
CA LEU A 188 20.56 -7.87 22.34
C LEU A 188 21.67 -8.69 21.67
N GLN A 189 21.73 -9.99 21.93
CA GLN A 189 22.65 -10.93 21.29
C GLN A 189 21.88 -12.15 20.78
N ILE A 190 22.11 -12.50 19.53
CA ILE A 190 21.59 -13.71 18.90
C ILE A 190 22.70 -14.75 18.92
N SER A 191 22.40 -15.94 19.40
CA SER A 191 23.30 -17.09 19.38
C SER A 191 22.65 -18.26 18.64
N GLU A 192 23.44 -19.02 17.90
CA GLU A 192 23.00 -20.30 17.33
C GLU A 192 23.14 -21.41 18.37
N CYS A 193 22.14 -22.26 18.48
CA CYS A 193 22.18 -23.43 19.35
C CYS A 193 22.72 -24.64 18.57
N ALA A 194 23.64 -25.40 19.18
CA ALA A 194 24.03 -26.69 18.63
C ALA A 194 22.86 -27.66 18.76
N ALA A 195 22.46 -28.33 17.68
CA ALA A 195 21.40 -29.33 17.70
C ALA A 195 21.76 -30.44 18.71
N THR A 196 20.96 -30.61 19.75
CA THR A 196 21.17 -31.64 20.76
C THR A 196 19.98 -32.59 20.76
N SER A 197 20.02 -33.57 19.84
CA SER A 197 19.20 -34.80 19.79
C SER A 197 17.67 -34.67 19.94
N ASP A 198 16.96 -35.04 18.86
CA ASP A 198 15.66 -35.75 18.79
C ASP A 198 14.43 -35.24 19.60
N THR A 199 14.46 -34.06 20.22
CA THR A 199 13.27 -33.45 20.81
C THR A 199 12.67 -32.35 19.94
N VAL A 200 11.33 -32.29 19.89
CA VAL A 200 10.54 -31.36 19.05
C VAL A 200 10.66 -29.90 19.52
N ASP A 201 11.23 -29.66 20.71
CA ASP A 201 11.37 -28.34 21.36
C ASP A 201 12.77 -27.69 21.16
N ASP A 202 13.60 -28.21 20.25
CA ASP A 202 14.92 -27.63 19.97
C ASP A 202 14.79 -26.28 19.23
N PHE A 203 15.13 -25.19 19.92
CA PHE A 203 15.21 -23.85 19.33
C PHE A 203 16.55 -23.68 18.60
N PRO A 204 16.59 -23.40 17.29
CA PRO A 204 17.83 -23.18 16.56
C PRO A 204 18.57 -21.90 16.98
N LEU A 205 17.85 -20.94 17.57
CA LEU A 205 18.37 -19.63 17.94
C LEU A 205 17.98 -19.28 19.36
N THR A 206 18.88 -18.64 20.11
CA THR A 206 18.59 -18.02 21.40
C THR A 206 18.87 -16.53 21.30
N ILE A 207 17.96 -15.71 21.85
CA ILE A 207 18.19 -14.27 22.01
C ILE A 207 18.30 -13.96 23.49
N GLU A 208 19.39 -13.29 23.87
CA GLU A 208 19.55 -12.67 25.18
C GLU A 208 19.39 -11.15 25.03
N TRP A 209 18.56 -10.53 25.86
CA TRP A 209 18.31 -9.09 25.78
C TRP A 209 18.08 -8.43 27.14
N ILE A 210 18.27 -7.11 27.19
CA ILE A 210 17.84 -6.23 28.29
C ILE A 210 16.94 -5.16 27.70
N GLY A 211 15.66 -5.13 28.07
CA GLY A 211 14.70 -4.16 27.55
C GLY A 211 13.47 -3.95 28.43
N GLU A 212 12.64 -2.98 28.05
CA GLU A 212 11.42 -2.58 28.75
C GLU A 212 10.19 -3.05 27.97
N GLU A 213 9.30 -3.79 28.62
CA GLU A 213 8.06 -4.28 28.02
C GLU A 213 7.07 -3.11 27.81
N ARG A 214 6.46 -3.07 26.62
CA ARG A 214 5.45 -2.08 26.22
C ARG A 214 4.06 -2.71 26.13
N LYS A 215 3.03 -1.87 26.22
CA LYS A 215 1.64 -2.32 25.99
C LYS A 215 1.52 -2.87 24.58
N TRP A 216 1.15 -4.15 24.45
CA TRP A 216 1.09 -4.85 23.16
C TRP A 216 0.15 -4.18 22.14
N CYS A 217 -0.99 -3.63 22.59
CA CYS A 217 -1.95 -2.92 21.73
C CYS A 217 -1.60 -1.44 21.50
N GLU A 218 -0.74 -0.86 22.33
CA GLU A 218 -0.29 0.54 22.28
C GLU A 218 1.23 0.61 22.51
N PRO A 219 2.04 0.15 21.55
CA PRO A 219 3.46 -0.14 21.77
C PRO A 219 4.34 1.10 22.00
N ALA A 220 3.77 2.30 21.86
CA ALA A 220 4.41 3.56 22.26
C ALA A 220 4.34 3.81 23.78
N VAL A 221 3.49 3.09 24.53
CA VAL A 221 3.22 3.30 25.95
C VAL A 221 3.89 2.20 26.79
N PRO A 222 4.61 2.54 27.88
CA PRO A 222 5.11 1.55 28.84
C PRO A 222 3.99 0.68 29.44
N GLU A 223 4.30 -0.59 29.73
CA GLU A 223 3.37 -1.47 30.43
C GLU A 223 3.16 -1.00 31.88
N ASP A 224 1.90 -0.92 32.34
CA ASP A 224 1.57 -0.39 33.67
C ASP A 224 2.24 -1.24 34.77
N GLY A 225 2.90 -0.57 35.72
CA GLY A 225 3.57 -1.24 36.84
C GLY A 225 4.82 -2.06 36.48
N LYS A 226 5.30 -2.00 35.22
CA LYS A 226 6.50 -2.73 34.74
C LYS A 226 7.52 -1.91 33.91
N PRO A 227 7.67 -0.58 34.00
CA PRO A 227 8.63 0.13 33.14
C PRO A 227 10.12 -0.12 33.49
N SER A 228 10.45 -1.15 34.28
CA SER A 228 11.84 -1.47 34.60
C SER A 228 12.47 -2.33 33.50
N PRO A 229 13.70 -2.00 33.06
CA PRO A 229 14.48 -2.87 32.19
C PRO A 229 14.65 -4.26 32.81
N LYS A 230 14.39 -5.30 32.03
CA LYS A 230 14.58 -6.71 32.44
C LYS A 230 15.53 -7.40 31.48
N GLY A 231 16.57 -8.01 32.06
CA GLY A 231 17.45 -8.94 31.37
C GLY A 231 16.83 -10.32 31.30
N THR A 232 16.74 -10.92 30.13
CA THR A 232 16.20 -12.27 29.95
C THR A 232 16.79 -12.92 28.70
N SER A 233 16.56 -14.23 28.56
CA SER A 233 17.01 -15.04 27.44
C SER A 233 15.91 -16.02 27.07
N GLN A 234 15.68 -16.20 25.76
CA GLN A 234 14.63 -17.07 25.24
C GLN A 234 15.05 -17.71 23.90
N GLY A 235 14.62 -18.95 23.68
CA GLY A 235 14.75 -19.66 22.40
C GLY A 235 13.71 -19.21 21.37
N PHE A 236 14.13 -19.15 20.11
CA PHE A 236 13.32 -18.77 18.95
C PHE A 236 13.51 -19.74 17.80
N HIS A 237 12.41 -20.05 17.11
CA HIS A 237 12.44 -20.85 15.90
C HIS A 237 12.82 -20.01 14.68
N ILE A 238 12.42 -18.74 14.67
CA ILE A 238 12.61 -17.81 13.55
C ILE A 238 13.04 -16.46 14.11
N VAL A 239 14.03 -15.83 13.50
CA VAL A 239 14.42 -14.44 13.78
C VAL A 239 14.32 -13.63 12.49
N VAL A 240 13.57 -12.52 12.54
CA VAL A 240 13.43 -11.59 11.43
C VAL A 240 14.16 -10.29 11.78
N LEU A 241 15.15 -9.92 10.98
CA LEU A 241 15.90 -8.68 11.10
C LEU A 241 15.24 -7.60 10.24
N ALA A 242 14.55 -6.67 10.90
CA ALA A 242 13.77 -5.59 10.31
C ALA A 242 14.38 -4.21 10.63
N VAL A 243 15.70 -4.09 10.54
CA VAL A 243 16.50 -2.93 10.99
C VAL A 243 16.30 -1.65 10.15
N GLY A 244 15.53 -1.74 9.06
CA GLY A 244 14.92 -0.62 8.36
C GLY A 244 15.90 0.44 7.83
N PHE A 245 15.54 1.71 8.04
CA PHE A 245 16.30 2.86 7.50
C PHE A 245 17.66 3.03 8.17
N GLY A 246 17.76 2.77 9.48
CA GLY A 246 18.97 2.98 10.27
C GLY A 246 19.33 4.46 10.51
N LEU A 247 20.44 4.69 11.21
CA LEU A 247 21.02 6.01 11.43
C LEU A 247 22.15 6.29 10.44
N GLU A 248 22.23 7.54 9.99
CA GLU A 248 23.27 8.02 9.08
C GLU A 248 24.62 8.17 9.80
N THR A 249 25.71 7.92 9.08
CA THR A 249 27.08 8.07 9.60
C THR A 249 27.65 9.44 9.32
N GLY A 250 28.55 9.91 10.20
CA GLY A 250 29.31 11.14 9.96
C GLY A 250 28.50 12.44 9.99
N THR A 251 27.23 12.40 10.39
CA THR A 251 26.37 13.58 10.54
C THR A 251 25.74 13.62 11.93
N ARG A 252 25.66 14.82 12.51
CA ARG A 252 24.88 15.06 13.74
C ARG A 252 23.39 15.23 13.46
N ASN A 253 23.03 15.60 12.23
CA ASN A 253 21.66 15.93 11.83
C ASN A 253 21.10 14.81 10.94
N SER A 254 20.40 13.87 11.58
CA SER A 254 19.68 12.81 10.86
C SER A 254 18.64 13.39 9.91
N TYR A 255 18.47 12.76 8.74
CA TYR A 255 17.42 13.07 7.76
C TYR A 255 16.02 13.23 8.38
N TRP A 256 15.71 12.51 9.45
CA TRP A 256 14.38 12.54 10.04
C TRP A 256 14.18 13.64 11.10
N ARG A 257 15.21 14.42 11.44
CA ARG A 257 15.08 15.49 12.43
C ARG A 257 14.47 16.75 11.81
N ASN A 258 13.64 17.44 12.59
CA ASN A 258 13.10 18.74 12.22
C ASN A 258 14.23 19.76 12.10
N GLU A 259 14.23 20.52 11.01
CA GLU A 259 15.15 21.63 10.76
C GLU A 259 14.47 22.73 9.92
N THR A 260 15.23 23.76 9.58
CA THR A 260 14.77 24.99 8.93
C THR A 260 15.15 25.11 7.44
N LEU A 261 15.74 24.07 6.82
CA LEU A 261 16.22 24.05 5.44
C LEU A 261 15.14 24.44 4.42
N ALA A 262 13.87 24.09 4.66
CA ALA A 262 12.75 24.42 3.79
C ALA A 262 12.07 25.77 4.10
N GLN A 263 12.61 26.53 5.06
CA GLN A 263 12.05 27.82 5.49
C GLN A 263 12.94 28.99 5.00
N PRO A 264 12.36 30.17 4.70
CA PRO A 264 13.14 31.37 4.42
C PRO A 264 14.02 31.76 5.61
N HIS A 265 15.20 32.30 5.32
CA HIS A 265 16.06 32.88 6.36
C HIS A 265 15.44 34.18 6.91
N LEU A 266 15.39 34.32 8.24
CA LEU A 266 14.81 35.51 8.89
C LEU A 266 15.81 36.66 9.07
N GLY A 267 17.12 36.40 9.00
CA GLY A 267 18.16 37.38 9.33
C GLY A 267 19.24 37.60 8.26
N GLU A 268 19.74 36.54 7.63
CA GLU A 268 20.76 36.65 6.58
C GLU A 268 20.11 36.86 5.21
N ALA A 269 20.68 37.75 4.39
CA ALA A 269 20.18 38.02 3.04
C ALA A 269 20.36 36.81 2.10
N ARG A 270 21.44 36.03 2.28
CA ARG A 270 21.69 34.80 1.49
C ARG A 270 22.67 33.88 2.20
N SER A 271 22.36 32.58 2.25
CA SER A 271 23.20 31.57 2.91
C SER A 271 23.64 30.45 1.95
N THR A 272 24.90 30.07 2.01
CA THR A 272 25.47 28.97 1.21
C THR A 272 25.45 27.67 2.00
N TYR A 273 25.04 26.58 1.35
CA TYR A 273 24.99 25.21 1.89
C TYR A 273 25.84 24.27 1.06
N ILE A 274 26.42 23.26 1.71
CA ILE A 274 27.04 22.11 1.05
C ILE A 274 26.13 20.91 1.29
N VAL A 275 25.65 20.28 0.22
CA VAL A 275 24.95 18.99 0.28
C VAL A 275 25.88 17.94 -0.27
N SER A 276 26.27 16.97 0.55
CA SER A 276 27.22 15.91 0.22
C SER A 276 26.48 14.57 0.13
N GLY A 277 26.32 14.06 -1.08
CA GLY A 277 25.58 12.83 -1.36
C GLY A 277 24.87 12.87 -2.71
N ALA A 278 24.54 11.68 -3.23
CA ALA A 278 23.88 11.53 -4.53
C ALA A 278 22.60 10.67 -4.47
N GLY A 279 22.14 10.28 -3.27
CA GLY A 279 20.91 9.51 -3.06
C GLY A 279 19.66 10.40 -2.95
N ASP A 280 18.48 9.78 -2.87
CA ASP A 280 17.19 10.51 -2.76
C ASP A 280 17.19 11.53 -1.61
N GLY A 281 17.69 11.18 -0.42
CA GLY A 281 17.75 12.11 0.71
C GLY A 281 18.58 13.37 0.44
N ALA A 282 19.67 13.25 -0.32
CA ALA A 282 20.50 14.40 -0.72
C ALA A 282 19.77 15.29 -1.74
N LEU A 283 19.13 14.68 -2.75
CA LEU A 283 18.42 15.42 -3.78
C LEU A 283 17.14 16.08 -3.26
N ILE A 284 16.48 15.47 -2.26
CA ILE A 284 15.36 16.09 -1.54
C ILE A 284 15.84 17.33 -0.77
N ASP A 285 16.95 17.24 -0.03
CA ASP A 285 17.50 18.39 0.69
C ASP A 285 17.97 19.49 -0.28
N LEU A 286 18.52 19.15 -1.45
CA LEU A 286 18.80 20.10 -2.54
C LEU A 286 17.52 20.81 -2.99
N CYS A 287 16.44 20.06 -3.26
CA CYS A 287 15.16 20.65 -3.69
C CYS A 287 14.57 21.56 -2.61
N ARG A 288 14.59 21.14 -1.34
CA ARG A 288 14.10 21.93 -0.18
C ARG A 288 14.87 23.25 -0.01
N LEU A 289 16.16 23.22 -0.29
CA LEU A 289 17.00 24.42 -0.25
C LEU A 289 16.78 25.34 -1.45
N ARG A 290 16.45 24.82 -2.63
CA ARG A 290 16.40 25.62 -3.88
C ARG A 290 15.01 25.98 -4.37
N ILE A 291 13.96 25.26 -3.97
CA ILE A 291 12.58 25.46 -4.44
C ILE A 291 11.75 26.05 -3.30
N ALA A 292 11.10 27.18 -3.56
CA ALA A 292 10.20 27.83 -2.62
C ALA A 292 8.94 26.98 -2.40
N GLN A 293 8.53 26.84 -1.13
CA GLN A 293 7.37 26.03 -0.72
C GLN A 293 7.45 24.59 -1.26
N PHE A 294 8.65 23.99 -1.25
CA PHE A 294 8.85 22.66 -1.81
C PHE A 294 8.02 21.59 -1.10
N ARG A 295 7.24 20.86 -1.89
CA ARG A 295 6.47 19.68 -1.51
C ARG A 295 6.60 18.65 -2.62
N GLN A 296 7.17 17.49 -2.30
CA GLN A 296 7.57 16.49 -3.31
C GLN A 296 6.38 15.92 -4.09
N ASP A 297 5.24 15.73 -3.41
CA ASP A 297 3.98 15.28 -3.99
C ASP A 297 3.31 16.35 -4.87
N ARG A 298 3.57 17.64 -4.62
CA ARG A 298 2.92 18.75 -5.33
C ARG A 298 3.73 19.30 -6.49
N ILE A 299 5.04 19.38 -6.33
CA ILE A 299 5.94 20.06 -7.26
C ILE A 299 5.81 19.51 -8.69
N LEU A 300 5.59 18.20 -8.84
CA LEU A 300 5.42 17.57 -10.15
C LEU A 300 4.08 17.97 -10.77
N ALA A 301 2.97 17.85 -10.05
CA ALA A 301 1.67 18.32 -10.55
C ALA A 301 1.70 19.82 -10.90
N GLU A 302 2.28 20.67 -10.05
CA GLU A 302 2.38 22.12 -10.26
C GLU A 302 3.26 22.51 -11.46
N LEU A 303 4.25 21.69 -11.80
CA LEU A 303 5.13 21.93 -12.96
C LEU A 303 4.57 21.34 -14.26
N PHE A 304 3.80 20.25 -14.19
CA PHE A 304 3.40 19.46 -15.35
C PHE A 304 1.87 19.40 -15.62
N HIS A 305 1.02 20.07 -14.83
CA HIS A 305 -0.46 19.93 -14.88
C HIS A 305 -1.10 20.05 -16.28
N ASP A 306 -0.65 20.99 -17.12
CA ASP A 306 -1.22 21.23 -18.45
C ASP A 306 -0.47 20.51 -19.58
N ARG A 307 0.39 19.54 -19.25
CA ARG A 307 1.31 18.88 -20.21
C ARG A 307 1.21 17.35 -20.20
N PRO A 308 0.02 16.77 -20.45
CA PRO A 308 -0.18 15.33 -20.38
C PRO A 308 0.66 14.56 -21.42
N ARG A 309 0.97 15.15 -22.58
CA ARG A 309 1.82 14.50 -23.59
C ARG A 309 3.27 14.48 -23.13
N LEU A 310 3.77 15.56 -22.51
CA LEU A 310 5.09 15.57 -21.87
C LEU A 310 5.21 14.48 -20.81
N VAL A 311 4.22 14.36 -19.92
CA VAL A 311 4.22 13.32 -18.87
C VAL A 311 4.20 11.92 -19.50
N ALA A 312 3.42 11.69 -20.55
CA ALA A 312 3.41 10.43 -21.29
C ALA A 312 4.79 10.13 -21.90
N ARG A 313 5.44 11.12 -22.52
CA ARG A 313 6.79 10.96 -23.08
C ARG A 313 7.83 10.66 -22.00
N LEU A 314 7.78 11.33 -20.86
CA LEU A 314 8.65 11.04 -19.72
C LEU A 314 8.42 9.63 -19.15
N ARG A 315 7.18 9.13 -19.22
CA ARG A 315 6.85 7.75 -18.84
C ARG A 315 7.44 6.72 -19.79
N GLU A 316 7.36 6.95 -21.10
CA GLU A 316 8.04 6.11 -22.10
C GLU A 316 9.54 6.05 -21.82
N ILE A 317 10.17 7.22 -21.60
CA ILE A 317 11.60 7.34 -21.28
C ILE A 317 11.97 6.58 -20.00
N HIS A 318 11.14 6.65 -18.96
CA HIS A 318 11.37 5.89 -17.72
C HIS A 318 11.25 4.37 -17.94
N GLN A 319 10.39 3.94 -18.87
CA GLN A 319 10.18 2.53 -19.18
C GLN A 319 11.26 1.94 -20.11
N SER A 320 11.87 2.74 -21.00
CA SER A 320 13.02 2.33 -21.79
C SER A 320 14.25 2.14 -20.91
N ARG A 321 14.59 0.88 -20.58
CA ARG A 321 15.77 0.55 -19.75
C ARG A 321 17.09 0.93 -20.46
N GLU A 322 18.12 1.13 -19.65
CA GLU A 322 19.54 1.44 -19.97
C GLU A 322 19.88 2.83 -20.55
N GLU A 323 19.05 3.46 -21.39
CA GLU A 323 19.41 4.73 -22.07
C GLU A 323 18.50 5.94 -21.75
N GLY A 324 17.35 5.76 -21.10
CA GLY A 324 16.28 6.77 -21.04
C GLY A 324 16.68 8.17 -20.50
N LEU A 325 17.57 8.30 -19.52
CA LEU A 325 18.00 9.63 -19.06
C LEU A 325 18.93 10.37 -20.03
N GLY A 326 19.52 9.66 -21.02
CA GLY A 326 20.18 10.29 -22.16
C GLY A 326 19.21 10.98 -23.11
N GLU A 327 17.94 10.57 -23.11
CA GLU A 327 16.87 11.19 -23.92
C GLU A 327 16.22 12.39 -23.23
N ILE A 328 16.31 12.53 -21.91
CA ILE A 328 15.73 13.70 -21.20
C ILE A 328 16.26 15.03 -21.76
N PRO A 329 17.57 15.20 -22.04
CA PRO A 329 18.06 16.40 -22.69
C PRO A 329 17.37 16.74 -24.01
N THR A 330 16.99 15.76 -24.84
CA THR A 330 16.36 16.02 -26.14
C THR A 330 14.93 16.53 -25.98
N VAL A 331 14.18 16.02 -25.00
CA VAL A 331 12.83 16.53 -24.65
C VAL A 331 12.82 18.05 -24.43
N TRP A 332 13.83 18.58 -23.73
CA TRP A 332 14.00 20.02 -23.50
C TRP A 332 14.77 20.76 -24.59
N GLN A 333 15.49 20.09 -25.49
CA GLN A 333 16.09 20.73 -26.66
C GLN A 333 15.04 20.99 -27.74
N ASP A 334 14.09 20.06 -27.88
CA ASP A 334 13.02 20.11 -28.87
C ASP A 334 11.78 20.87 -28.37
N ASP A 335 11.79 21.36 -27.13
CA ASP A 335 10.65 21.99 -26.43
C ASP A 335 9.34 21.17 -26.55
N PHE A 336 9.45 19.85 -26.37
CA PHE A 336 8.32 18.95 -26.57
C PHE A 336 7.18 19.27 -25.59
N ASP A 337 6.00 19.59 -26.14
CA ASP A 337 4.79 19.90 -25.36
C ASP A 337 5.01 21.04 -24.33
N GLY A 338 5.81 22.05 -24.70
CA GLY A 338 6.10 23.21 -23.84
C GLY A 338 6.99 22.88 -22.65
N ALA A 339 8.00 22.02 -22.84
CA ALA A 339 8.95 21.63 -21.81
C ALA A 339 9.73 22.83 -21.24
N ASP A 340 10.03 23.86 -22.04
CA ASP A 340 10.71 25.07 -21.56
C ASP A 340 9.84 25.91 -20.63
N GLU A 341 8.51 25.86 -20.78
CA GLU A 341 7.59 26.51 -19.84
C GLU A 341 7.69 25.89 -18.45
N VAL A 342 7.95 24.58 -18.35
CA VAL A 342 8.23 23.88 -17.08
C VAL A 342 9.46 24.49 -16.39
N LEU A 343 10.53 24.78 -17.14
CA LEU A 343 11.71 25.48 -16.61
C LEU A 343 11.34 26.92 -16.19
N GLY A 344 10.50 27.60 -16.95
CA GLY A 344 9.98 28.93 -16.61
C GLY A 344 9.24 28.94 -15.27
N LEU A 345 8.35 27.97 -15.04
CA LEU A 345 7.62 27.79 -13.79
C LEU A 345 8.57 27.49 -12.63
N LEU A 346 9.55 26.60 -12.83
CA LEU A 346 10.53 26.27 -11.80
C LEU A 346 11.44 27.47 -11.46
N ARG A 347 11.87 28.26 -12.45
CA ARG A 347 12.66 29.49 -12.26
C ARG A 347 11.95 30.49 -11.36
N LYS A 348 10.64 30.70 -11.56
CA LYS A 348 9.81 31.58 -10.72
C LYS A 348 9.76 31.13 -9.26
N ARG A 349 9.98 29.83 -9.00
CA ARG A 349 9.99 29.25 -7.65
C ARG A 349 11.37 29.10 -7.05
N LEU A 350 12.44 29.52 -7.73
CA LEU A 350 13.77 29.41 -7.16
C LEU A 350 13.92 30.35 -5.97
N ARG A 351 14.38 29.79 -4.86
CA ARG A 351 14.78 30.55 -3.68
C ARG A 351 15.96 31.46 -4.02
N GLN A 352 15.91 32.70 -3.55
CA GLN A 352 17.02 33.65 -3.74
C GLN A 352 17.86 33.81 -2.46
N ASP A 353 17.34 33.33 -1.33
CA ASP A 353 17.98 33.40 -0.01
C ASP A 353 18.99 32.27 0.23
N THR A 354 19.15 31.33 -0.71
CA THR A 354 20.09 30.22 -0.58
C THR A 354 20.95 30.00 -1.82
N THR A 355 22.14 29.45 -1.60
CA THR A 355 22.99 28.86 -2.64
C THR A 355 23.37 27.45 -2.21
N VAL A 356 23.44 26.51 -3.14
CA VAL A 356 23.81 25.12 -2.84
C VAL A 356 25.01 24.69 -3.68
N ILE A 357 25.97 24.07 -3.00
CA ILE A 357 27.06 23.32 -3.59
C ILE A 357 26.73 21.84 -3.39
N LEU A 358 26.42 21.14 -4.47
CA LEU A 358 26.17 19.70 -4.46
C LEU A 358 27.50 18.97 -4.67
N ARG A 359 27.96 18.27 -3.64
CA ARG A 359 29.20 17.49 -3.66
C ARG A 359 28.90 16.02 -3.90
N VAL A 360 29.49 15.46 -4.95
CA VAL A 360 29.32 14.06 -5.35
C VAL A 360 30.68 13.42 -5.66
N LEU A 361 30.81 12.09 -5.52
CA LEU A 361 32.09 11.41 -5.76
C LEU A 361 32.57 11.52 -7.21
N GLN A 362 31.64 11.50 -8.17
CA GLN A 362 31.94 11.64 -9.59
C GLN A 362 31.07 12.76 -10.14
N PRO A 363 31.63 13.97 -10.34
CA PRO A 363 30.87 15.14 -10.82
C PRO A 363 30.61 15.01 -12.33
N SER A 364 29.71 14.11 -12.68
CA SER A 364 29.23 13.95 -14.06
C SER A 364 27.71 13.99 -14.02
N PHE A 365 27.13 14.93 -14.76
CA PHE A 365 25.67 15.02 -14.89
C PHE A 365 25.10 13.72 -15.45
N THR A 366 25.68 13.19 -16.53
CA THR A 366 25.27 11.90 -17.09
C THR A 366 25.28 10.79 -16.03
N LYS A 367 26.34 10.66 -15.23
CA LYS A 367 26.43 9.60 -14.20
C LYS A 367 25.53 9.84 -12.99
N LEU A 368 25.36 11.10 -12.56
CA LEU A 368 24.45 11.46 -11.47
C LEU A 368 23.01 11.13 -11.84
N PHE A 369 22.65 11.34 -13.12
CA PHE A 369 21.31 11.12 -13.63
C PHE A 369 21.08 9.70 -14.15
N THR A 370 22.08 8.94 -14.60
CA THR A 370 21.88 7.53 -14.97
C THR A 370 21.87 6.58 -13.77
N ASN A 371 22.20 7.05 -12.56
CA ASN A 371 22.15 6.23 -11.35
C ASN A 371 20.72 5.77 -11.02
N GLN A 372 20.40 4.52 -11.36
CA GLN A 372 19.09 3.90 -11.10
C GLN A 372 18.80 3.64 -9.61
N GLN A 373 19.74 3.92 -8.70
CA GLN A 373 19.48 3.81 -7.26
C GLN A 373 18.65 4.98 -6.71
N VAL A 374 18.48 6.04 -7.49
CA VAL A 374 17.72 7.25 -7.12
C VAL A 374 16.44 7.29 -7.93
N SER A 375 15.34 7.74 -7.30
CA SER A 375 14.06 7.83 -8.00
C SER A 375 14.13 8.73 -9.24
N PHE A 376 13.34 8.37 -10.25
CA PHE A 376 13.29 9.11 -11.51
C PHE A 376 12.90 10.58 -11.29
N GLN A 377 11.86 10.84 -10.49
CA GLN A 377 11.44 12.20 -10.17
C GLN A 377 12.53 13.07 -9.52
N ASN A 378 13.29 12.55 -8.55
CA ASN A 378 14.33 13.33 -7.87
C ASN A 378 15.50 13.63 -8.81
N ARG A 379 15.83 12.68 -9.70
CA ARG A 379 16.82 12.90 -10.76
C ARG A 379 16.34 13.94 -11.77
N LEU A 380 15.08 13.87 -12.19
CA LEU A 380 14.48 14.86 -13.09
C LEU A 380 14.47 16.25 -12.44
N LEU A 381 13.99 16.40 -11.21
CA LEU A 381 13.99 17.69 -10.51
C LEU A 381 15.40 18.26 -10.35
N ALA A 382 16.39 17.42 -10.01
CA ALA A 382 17.78 17.85 -9.95
C ALA A 382 18.31 18.28 -11.33
N TYR A 383 17.92 17.60 -12.41
CA TYR A 383 18.23 18.02 -13.78
C TYR A 383 17.60 19.37 -14.14
N LEU A 384 16.32 19.59 -13.83
CA LEU A 384 15.64 20.86 -14.07
C LEU A 384 16.26 22.01 -13.26
N LEU A 385 16.59 21.76 -12.00
CA LEU A 385 17.31 22.71 -11.16
C LEU A 385 18.69 23.06 -11.74
N TYR A 386 19.40 22.08 -12.28
CA TYR A 386 20.66 22.32 -12.98
C TYR A 386 20.45 23.20 -14.22
N ARG A 387 19.45 22.91 -15.06
CA ARG A 387 19.08 23.72 -16.24
C ARG A 387 18.66 25.14 -15.89
N CYS A 388 18.19 25.35 -14.66
CA CYS A 388 17.88 26.67 -14.13
C CYS A 388 19.08 27.38 -13.46
N GLY A 389 20.26 26.76 -13.43
CA GLY A 389 21.45 27.31 -12.76
C GLY A 389 21.31 27.38 -11.23
N ALA A 390 20.50 26.51 -10.63
CA ALA A 390 20.13 26.63 -9.23
C ALA A 390 21.22 26.17 -8.24
N PHE A 391 22.22 25.41 -8.66
CA PHE A 391 23.29 24.91 -7.78
C PHE A 391 24.60 24.67 -8.55
N THR A 392 25.70 24.52 -7.82
CA THR A 392 27.01 24.16 -8.37
C THR A 392 27.34 22.71 -8.04
N LEU A 393 27.81 21.93 -9.01
CA LEU A 393 28.22 20.54 -8.82
C LEU A 393 29.75 20.47 -8.63
N VAL A 394 30.21 19.78 -7.58
CA VAL A 394 31.64 19.63 -7.26
C VAL A 394 31.98 18.17 -6.98
N GLY A 395 33.19 17.76 -7.39
CA GLY A 395 33.74 16.43 -7.10
C GLY A 395 34.24 16.32 -5.67
N GLY A 396 34.00 15.19 -5.01
CA GLY A 396 34.45 14.93 -3.63
C GLY A 396 35.15 13.58 -3.45
N LYS A 397 35.84 13.40 -2.33
CA LYS A 397 36.48 12.15 -1.91
C LYS A 397 35.60 11.32 -0.98
N LYS A 398 35.79 9.99 -0.98
CA LYS A 398 34.98 9.06 -0.18
C LYS A 398 35.18 9.22 1.33
N ASP A 399 36.38 9.61 1.74
CA ASP A 399 36.77 9.80 3.15
C ASP A 399 36.37 11.18 3.70
N ASN A 400 35.73 12.03 2.88
CA ASN A 400 35.34 13.39 3.23
C ASN A 400 36.50 14.33 3.62
N SER A 401 37.74 13.96 3.31
CA SER A 401 38.92 14.77 3.65
C SER A 401 38.93 16.16 2.99
N ASP A 402 38.21 16.33 1.88
CA ASP A 402 38.04 17.61 1.18
C ASP A 402 36.89 18.48 1.70
N LEU A 403 36.01 17.98 2.58
CA LEU A 403 34.83 18.75 3.03
C LEU A 403 35.21 20.02 3.81
N ASP A 404 36.18 19.92 4.72
CA ASP A 404 36.61 21.08 5.52
C ASP A 404 37.27 22.15 4.63
N GLN A 405 38.06 21.73 3.65
CA GLN A 405 38.67 22.62 2.66
C GLN A 405 37.59 23.32 1.81
N LEU A 406 36.65 22.55 1.25
CA LEU A 406 35.55 23.09 0.43
C LEU A 406 34.69 24.07 1.24
N ALA A 407 34.41 23.75 2.50
CA ALA A 407 33.67 24.61 3.40
C ALA A 407 34.42 25.94 3.66
N GLN A 408 35.73 25.88 3.88
CA GLN A 408 36.56 27.08 4.08
C GLN A 408 36.61 27.95 2.82
N GLU A 409 36.82 27.35 1.64
CA GLU A 409 36.89 28.06 0.34
C GLU A 409 35.62 28.86 0.04
N HIS A 410 34.46 28.32 0.41
CA HIS A 410 33.16 28.94 0.16
C HIS A 410 32.54 29.63 1.38
N GLY A 411 33.27 29.73 2.50
CA GLY A 411 32.79 30.37 3.73
C GLY A 411 31.54 29.70 4.32
N VAL A 412 31.41 28.38 4.18
CA VAL A 412 30.26 27.60 4.65
C VAL A 412 30.51 27.11 6.08
N PRO A 413 29.69 27.51 7.06
CA PRO A 413 29.84 27.03 8.43
C PRO A 413 29.41 25.55 8.55
N LYS A 414 29.93 24.85 9.56
CA LYS A 414 29.73 23.39 9.74
C LYS A 414 28.26 22.99 9.83
N GLU A 415 27.41 23.86 10.37
CA GLU A 415 25.97 23.65 10.53
C GLU A 415 25.22 23.63 9.19
N ARG A 416 25.83 24.16 8.12
CA ARG A 416 25.27 24.20 6.76
C ARG A 416 25.87 23.13 5.83
N ILE A 417 26.62 22.20 6.40
CA ILE A 417 27.12 21.00 5.70
C ILE A 417 26.15 19.85 5.99
N ILE A 418 25.47 19.40 4.95
CA ILE A 418 24.49 18.31 5.01
C ILE A 418 25.13 17.07 4.39
N ILE A 419 25.25 16.00 5.17
CA ILE A 419 25.86 14.74 4.74
C ILE A 419 24.79 13.65 4.65
N ARG A 420 24.65 13.04 3.46
CA ARG A 420 23.69 11.99 3.13
C ARG A 420 24.40 10.82 2.42
N HIS A 421 25.24 10.11 3.16
CA HIS A 421 26.06 8.99 2.63
C HIS A 421 25.45 7.60 2.89
N GLY A 422 24.22 7.54 3.41
CA GLY A 422 23.54 6.31 3.79
C GLY A 422 23.73 5.97 5.27
N THR A 423 23.36 4.76 5.65
CA THR A 423 23.26 4.33 7.06
C THR A 423 24.17 3.16 7.40
N GLN A 424 24.49 3.02 8.69
CA GLN A 424 25.53 2.13 9.22
C GLN A 424 25.06 0.68 9.39
N LYS A 425 24.58 0.06 8.30
CA LYS A 425 23.90 -1.25 8.35
C LYS A 425 24.83 -2.39 8.82
N LYS A 426 26.04 -2.50 8.24
CA LYS A 426 27.02 -3.56 8.55
C LYS A 426 27.35 -3.65 10.06
N GLU A 427 27.69 -2.51 10.66
CA GLU A 427 28.04 -2.45 12.09
C GLU A 427 26.85 -2.80 12.99
N GLY A 428 25.62 -2.44 12.60
CA GLY A 428 24.41 -2.79 13.33
C GLY A 428 24.20 -4.31 13.43
N PHE A 429 24.40 -5.03 12.34
CA PHE A 429 24.27 -6.49 12.31
C PHE A 429 25.40 -7.21 13.05
N ALA A 430 26.65 -6.78 12.83
CA ALA A 430 27.83 -7.37 13.48
C ALA A 430 27.78 -7.26 15.02
N ARG A 431 27.00 -6.31 15.56
CA ARG A 431 26.82 -6.14 16.99
C ARG A 431 25.86 -7.14 17.64
N ILE A 432 24.93 -7.71 16.88
CA ILE A 432 23.85 -8.56 17.43
C ILE A 432 23.91 -10.00 16.92
N LEU A 433 24.61 -10.24 15.81
CA LEU A 433 24.74 -11.56 15.20
C LEU A 433 26.04 -12.24 15.61
N PRO A 434 26.05 -13.58 15.70
CA PRO A 434 27.28 -14.32 15.83
C PRO A 434 28.13 -14.15 14.57
N LYS A 435 29.45 -14.25 14.71
CA LYS A 435 30.41 -13.95 13.63
C LYS A 435 30.05 -14.63 12.30
N ARG A 436 29.66 -15.92 12.32
CA ARG A 436 29.27 -16.68 11.13
C ARG A 436 28.13 -16.00 10.35
N LEU A 437 27.03 -15.68 11.03
CA LEU A 437 25.89 -14.98 10.43
C LEU A 437 26.22 -13.53 10.07
N GLY A 438 27.08 -12.88 10.85
CA GLY A 438 27.61 -11.54 10.54
C GLY A 438 28.39 -11.52 9.23
N ASP A 439 29.21 -12.54 8.98
CA ASP A 439 29.99 -12.69 7.74
C ASP A 439 29.06 -12.97 6.54
N GLU A 440 28.02 -13.82 6.70
CA GLU A 440 26.99 -14.03 5.67
C GLU A 440 26.23 -12.73 5.34
N VAL A 441 25.97 -11.88 6.34
CA VAL A 441 25.36 -10.57 6.12
C VAL A 441 26.27 -9.68 5.27
N VAL A 442 27.58 -9.72 5.51
CA VAL A 442 28.54 -8.93 4.71
C VAL A 442 28.55 -9.41 3.26
N GLU A 443 28.56 -10.72 3.02
CA GLU A 443 28.45 -11.31 1.68
C GLU A 443 27.15 -10.89 0.98
N TYR A 444 26.01 -11.00 1.69
CA TYR A 444 24.70 -10.57 1.18
C TYR A 444 24.70 -9.08 0.79
N ILE A 445 25.42 -8.23 1.52
CA ILE A 445 25.55 -6.79 1.21
C ILE A 445 26.38 -6.55 -0.03
N ASP A 446 27.47 -7.29 -0.18
CA ASP A 446 28.42 -7.07 -1.26
C ASP A 446 27.90 -7.70 -2.58
N GLU A 447 27.05 -8.73 -2.51
CA GLU A 447 26.39 -9.39 -3.66
C GLU A 447 24.84 -9.41 -3.57
N PRO A 448 24.15 -8.27 -3.74
CA PRO A 448 22.70 -8.16 -3.49
C PRO A 448 21.81 -8.76 -4.58
N SER A 449 22.35 -9.08 -5.77
CA SER A 449 21.54 -9.54 -6.92
C SER A 449 20.72 -10.82 -6.67
N PRO A 450 21.30 -11.94 -6.15
CA PRO A 450 20.52 -13.15 -5.84
C PRO A 450 19.48 -12.93 -4.73
N HIS A 451 19.61 -11.85 -3.99
CA HIS A 451 18.87 -11.56 -2.78
C HIS A 451 17.86 -10.41 -2.92
N HIS A 452 17.68 -9.91 -4.14
CA HIS A 452 16.79 -8.78 -4.39
C HIS A 452 15.34 -9.08 -3.97
N GLN A 453 14.80 -8.27 -3.08
CA GLN A 453 13.46 -8.41 -2.53
C GLN A 453 12.51 -7.47 -3.26
N THR A 454 11.57 -8.06 -4.00
CA THR A 454 10.57 -7.30 -4.73
C THR A 454 9.68 -6.50 -3.77
N ASP A 455 9.36 -5.28 -4.18
CA ASP A 455 8.38 -4.39 -3.55
C ASP A 455 7.03 -4.38 -4.29
N ALA A 456 6.81 -5.37 -5.17
CA ALA A 456 5.50 -5.71 -5.68
C ALA A 456 4.84 -6.73 -4.76
N ALA A 457 3.52 -6.62 -4.56
CA ALA A 457 2.76 -7.57 -3.76
C ALA A 457 2.78 -8.98 -4.40
N CYS A 458 3.20 -9.99 -3.65
CA CYS A 458 3.19 -11.40 -4.07
C CYS A 458 1.95 -12.16 -3.59
N TRP A 459 1.14 -11.56 -2.71
CA TRP A 459 -0.08 -12.17 -2.17
C TRP A 459 -1.31 -11.83 -3.03
N PRO A 460 -2.34 -12.68 -3.04
CA PRO A 460 -3.60 -12.38 -3.72
C PRO A 460 -4.48 -11.42 -2.91
N GLY A 461 -5.46 -10.78 -3.57
CA GLY A 461 -6.42 -9.89 -2.92
C GLY A 461 -7.12 -10.50 -1.72
N GLY A 462 -7.16 -9.75 -0.62
CA GLY A 462 -7.74 -10.12 0.66
C GLY A 462 -7.04 -11.24 1.42
N TYR A 463 -5.81 -11.64 1.01
CA TYR A 463 -5.06 -12.75 1.60
C TYR A 463 -4.99 -12.75 3.13
N PHE A 464 -4.68 -11.58 3.70
CA PHE A 464 -4.50 -11.42 5.15
C PHE A 464 -5.83 -11.42 5.93
N ASP A 465 -6.98 -11.35 5.25
CA ASP A 465 -8.30 -11.52 5.88
C ASP A 465 -8.88 -12.93 5.65
N MET A 466 -8.20 -13.79 4.89
CA MET A 466 -8.65 -15.16 4.63
C MET A 466 -8.08 -16.12 5.69
N PRO A 467 -8.87 -17.07 6.22
CA PRO A 467 -8.31 -18.18 6.99
C PRO A 467 -7.58 -19.17 6.07
N GLY A 468 -6.59 -19.89 6.61
CA GLY A 468 -5.90 -20.97 5.87
C GLY A 468 -4.83 -20.51 4.87
N MET A 469 -4.07 -21.47 4.34
CA MET A 469 -3.10 -21.27 3.25
C MET A 469 -3.82 -21.20 1.90
N ARG A 470 -3.17 -20.65 0.86
CA ARG A 470 -3.72 -20.54 -0.50
C ARG A 470 -4.00 -21.91 -1.13
N GLN A 471 -3.08 -22.85 -0.97
CA GLN A 471 -3.16 -24.19 -1.59
C GLN A 471 -4.06 -25.16 -0.81
N HIS A 472 -4.25 -24.93 0.49
CA HIS A 472 -5.16 -25.69 1.34
C HIS A 472 -6.52 -24.99 1.46
N ARG A 473 -7.16 -24.71 0.32
CA ARG A 473 -8.63 -24.76 0.30
C ARG A 473 -9.00 -26.22 0.48
N ASP A 474 -9.08 -26.68 1.73
CA ASP A 474 -9.71 -27.95 2.04
C ASP A 474 -11.03 -27.99 1.24
N PRO A 475 -11.23 -28.97 0.35
CA PRO A 475 -12.46 -29.08 -0.44
C PRO A 475 -13.72 -29.09 0.44
N GLY A 476 -13.58 -29.39 1.73
CA GLY A 476 -14.62 -29.33 2.76
C GLY A 476 -14.73 -28.01 3.53
N TYR A 477 -13.73 -27.11 3.51
CA TYR A 477 -13.76 -25.87 4.29
C TYR A 477 -14.75 -24.88 3.70
N ARG A 478 -15.86 -24.68 4.42
CA ARG A 478 -16.91 -23.72 4.06
C ARG A 478 -16.85 -22.56 5.04
N PRO A 479 -16.38 -21.37 4.63
CA PRO A 479 -16.44 -20.21 5.51
C PRO A 479 -17.87 -19.97 5.96
N THR A 480 -18.04 -19.65 7.25
CA THR A 480 -19.35 -19.33 7.80
C THR A 480 -19.88 -18.04 7.16
N GLU A 481 -21.20 -17.86 7.15
CA GLU A 481 -21.83 -16.60 6.70
C GLU A 481 -21.38 -15.38 7.52
N GLN A 482 -20.86 -15.59 8.72
CA GLN A 482 -20.31 -14.54 9.57
C GLN A 482 -18.90 -14.15 9.10
N MET A 483 -18.04 -15.14 8.82
CA MET A 483 -16.70 -14.92 8.25
C MET A 483 -16.76 -14.25 6.87
N ARG A 484 -17.68 -14.68 5.98
CA ARG A 484 -17.89 -14.02 4.67
C ARG A 484 -18.28 -12.54 4.76
N ARG A 485 -18.67 -12.02 5.94
CA ARG A 485 -18.96 -10.59 6.12
C ARG A 485 -17.71 -9.76 6.32
N TYR A 486 -16.67 -10.36 6.89
CA TYR A 486 -15.47 -9.65 7.33
C TYR A 486 -14.23 -10.01 6.51
N TRP A 487 -14.24 -11.16 5.83
CA TRP A 487 -13.17 -11.59 4.93
C TRP A 487 -13.15 -10.71 3.67
N ARG A 488 -11.92 -10.40 3.22
CA ARG A 488 -11.56 -9.93 1.87
C ARG A 488 -11.74 -8.44 1.70
N LYS A 489 -11.45 -7.69 2.76
CA LYS A 489 -11.50 -6.23 2.73
C LYS A 489 -10.24 -5.71 2.06
N GLU A 490 -10.46 -4.85 1.10
CA GLU A 490 -9.41 -4.01 0.53
C GLU A 490 -9.65 -2.58 0.99
N TYR A 491 -8.64 -1.74 0.83
CA TYR A 491 -8.79 -0.32 1.13
C TYR A 491 -9.97 0.28 0.35
N LEU A 492 -10.83 1.01 1.06
CA LEU A 492 -11.93 1.77 0.50
C LEU A 492 -11.77 3.21 0.99
N PRO A 493 -11.47 4.17 0.10
CA PRO A 493 -11.39 5.57 0.48
C PRO A 493 -12.70 6.06 1.08
N SER A 494 -12.62 6.78 2.19
CA SER A 494 -13.80 7.33 2.86
C SER A 494 -14.62 8.27 1.96
N PRO A 495 -14.03 9.12 1.07
CA PRO A 495 -14.81 9.89 0.11
C PRO A 495 -15.55 9.01 -0.90
N THR A 496 -14.91 7.96 -1.42
CA THR A 496 -15.59 6.98 -2.28
C THR A 496 -16.75 6.31 -1.57
N GLU A 497 -16.57 5.91 -0.30
CA GLU A 497 -17.64 5.33 0.52
C GLU A 497 -18.80 6.31 0.71
N ALA A 498 -18.50 7.57 1.04
CA ALA A 498 -19.50 8.61 1.24
C ALA A 498 -20.30 8.90 -0.03
N LEU A 499 -19.62 9.03 -1.18
CA LEU A 499 -20.25 9.24 -2.49
C LEU A 499 -21.17 8.06 -2.85
N ALA A 500 -20.71 6.83 -2.65
CA ALA A 500 -21.50 5.63 -2.89
C ALA A 500 -22.72 5.55 -1.95
N ALA A 501 -22.55 5.84 -0.65
CA ALA A 501 -23.62 5.82 0.34
C ALA A 501 -24.69 6.89 0.04
N ALA A 502 -24.28 8.10 -0.35
CA ALA A 502 -25.19 9.16 -0.75
C ALA A 502 -26.00 8.77 -2.00
N PHE A 503 -25.33 8.25 -3.04
CA PHE A 503 -25.99 7.79 -4.26
C PHE A 503 -26.96 6.63 -3.98
N CYS A 504 -26.54 5.61 -3.25
CA CYS A 504 -27.39 4.47 -2.90
C CYS A 504 -28.57 4.89 -2.00
N SER A 505 -28.41 5.89 -1.14
CA SER A 505 -29.51 6.45 -0.36
C SER A 505 -30.55 7.16 -1.24
N ALA A 506 -30.10 7.94 -2.23
CA ALA A 506 -31.00 8.60 -3.18
C ALA A 506 -31.77 7.58 -4.03
N VAL A 507 -31.09 6.55 -4.55
CA VAL A 507 -31.71 5.44 -5.28
C VAL A 507 -32.71 4.68 -4.41
N ALA A 508 -32.35 4.41 -3.15
CA ALA A 508 -33.26 3.77 -2.21
C ALA A 508 -34.53 4.60 -1.97
N GLY A 509 -34.39 5.91 -1.76
CA GLY A 509 -35.53 6.82 -1.60
C GLY A 509 -36.46 6.82 -2.80
N PHE A 510 -35.90 6.91 -4.02
CA PHE A 510 -36.68 6.81 -5.26
C PHE A 510 -37.43 5.47 -5.36
N LEU A 511 -36.75 4.35 -5.09
CA LEU A 511 -37.37 3.03 -5.20
C LEU A 511 -38.46 2.81 -4.15
N ILE A 512 -38.29 3.30 -2.92
CA ILE A 512 -39.33 3.22 -1.88
C ILE A 512 -40.60 3.91 -2.35
N GLU A 513 -40.48 5.11 -2.93
CA GLU A 513 -41.62 5.86 -3.45
C GLU A 513 -42.23 5.19 -4.69
N ALA A 514 -41.38 4.78 -5.64
CA ALA A 514 -41.83 4.24 -6.93
C ALA A 514 -42.43 2.83 -6.83
N THR A 515 -41.96 2.01 -5.89
CA THR A 515 -42.38 0.60 -5.79
C THR A 515 -43.23 0.30 -4.56
N GLN A 516 -43.32 1.22 -3.59
CA GLN A 516 -44.04 1.03 -2.31
C GLN A 516 -43.80 -0.36 -1.71
N PRO A 517 -42.52 -0.71 -1.40
CA PRO A 517 -42.13 -2.08 -1.09
C PRO A 517 -42.89 -2.62 0.13
N SER A 518 -43.48 -3.80 -0.01
CA SER A 518 -44.21 -4.47 1.08
C SER A 518 -43.27 -5.14 2.09
N SER A 519 -42.02 -5.36 1.67
CA SER A 519 -41.00 -6.07 2.42
C SER A 519 -39.61 -5.53 2.10
N ARG A 520 -38.55 -6.30 2.34
CA ARG A 520 -37.17 -5.84 2.19
C ARG A 520 -36.87 -5.37 0.75
N LEU A 521 -36.26 -4.18 0.67
CA LEU A 521 -35.61 -3.62 -0.52
C LEU A 521 -34.16 -3.28 -0.15
N ARG A 522 -33.19 -3.68 -0.97
CA ARG A 522 -31.75 -3.40 -0.77
C ARG A 522 -31.16 -2.72 -2.00
N VAL A 523 -30.31 -1.73 -1.76
CA VAL A 523 -29.50 -0.99 -2.73
C VAL A 523 -28.04 -0.98 -2.26
N THR A 524 -27.10 -1.19 -3.18
CA THR A 524 -25.67 -1.09 -2.92
C THR A 524 -24.90 -0.86 -4.22
N LEU A 525 -23.76 -0.18 -4.13
CA LEU A 525 -22.84 0.03 -5.25
C LEU A 525 -21.59 -0.84 -5.08
N HIS A 526 -21.11 -1.43 -6.18
CA HIS A 526 -19.86 -2.18 -6.20
C HIS A 526 -18.92 -1.61 -7.24
N ARG A 527 -17.73 -1.14 -6.85
CA ARG A 527 -16.73 -0.65 -7.81
C ARG A 527 -15.82 -1.77 -8.29
N ARG A 528 -15.30 -1.63 -9.50
CA ARG A 528 -14.21 -2.48 -10.01
C ARG A 528 -12.92 -2.14 -9.28
N LEU A 529 -12.19 -3.17 -8.87
CA LEU A 529 -10.80 -3.09 -8.42
C LEU A 529 -9.97 -4.16 -9.12
N ILE A 530 -8.70 -3.85 -9.35
CA ILE A 530 -7.70 -4.82 -9.79
C ILE A 530 -6.83 -5.10 -8.56
N SER A 531 -6.87 -6.33 -8.05
CA SER A 531 -6.07 -6.73 -6.90
C SER A 531 -5.10 -7.82 -7.32
N SER A 532 -3.81 -7.50 -7.34
CA SER A 532 -2.74 -8.35 -7.87
C SER A 532 -3.01 -8.79 -9.31
N ASP A 533 -3.48 -10.02 -9.53
CA ASP A 533 -3.80 -10.65 -10.81
C ASP A 533 -5.31 -10.89 -11.03
N GLU A 534 -6.16 -10.48 -10.09
CA GLU A 534 -7.61 -10.71 -10.11
C GLU A 534 -8.40 -9.41 -10.22
N THR A 535 -9.36 -9.36 -11.16
CA THR A 535 -10.39 -8.31 -11.17
C THR A 535 -11.50 -8.67 -10.20
N VAL A 536 -11.71 -7.82 -9.20
CA VAL A 536 -12.71 -8.00 -8.14
C VAL A 536 -13.70 -6.85 -8.13
N LEU A 537 -14.85 -7.09 -7.51
CA LEU A 537 -15.86 -6.07 -7.21
C LEU A 537 -15.86 -5.78 -5.71
N GLN A 538 -15.68 -4.50 -5.35
CA GLN A 538 -15.67 -4.05 -3.97
C GLN A 538 -16.97 -3.34 -3.61
N GLN A 539 -17.64 -3.81 -2.56
CA GLN A 539 -18.82 -3.14 -2.00
C GLN A 539 -18.41 -1.77 -1.43
N CYS A 540 -18.95 -0.69 -2.00
CA CYS A 540 -18.52 0.68 -1.69
C CYS A 540 -19.25 1.29 -0.49
N CYS A 541 -20.36 0.71 -0.03
CA CYS A 541 -21.14 1.28 1.06
C CYS A 541 -21.89 0.19 1.82
N ALA A 542 -22.46 0.53 2.98
CA ALA A 542 -23.43 -0.32 3.64
C ALA A 542 -24.69 -0.52 2.76
N TYR A 543 -25.56 -1.46 3.17
CA TYR A 543 -26.83 -1.67 2.46
C TYR A 543 -27.84 -0.58 2.80
N HIS A 544 -28.37 0.08 1.77
CA HIS A 544 -29.45 1.08 1.88
C HIS A 544 -30.79 0.48 1.43
N GLY A 545 -31.92 1.04 1.86
CA GLY A 545 -33.26 0.59 1.45
C GLY A 545 -34.25 0.36 2.60
N PHE A 546 -35.34 -0.33 2.30
CA PHE A 546 -36.46 -0.56 3.22
C PHE A 546 -36.32 -1.90 3.98
N HIS A 547 -36.56 -1.88 5.30
CA HIS A 547 -36.42 -3.03 6.19
C HIS A 547 -35.10 -3.82 6.05
N VAL A 548 -33.99 -3.11 5.84
CA VAL A 548 -32.64 -3.69 5.82
C VAL A 548 -32.21 -4.03 7.26
N ARG A 549 -32.58 -5.24 7.73
CA ARG A 549 -32.34 -5.67 9.13
C ARG A 549 -30.87 -5.87 9.51
N ARG A 550 -29.95 -5.92 8.54
CA ARG A 550 -28.51 -6.16 8.76
C ARG A 550 -27.69 -5.26 7.83
N PRO A 551 -26.92 -4.28 8.35
CA PRO A 551 -26.07 -3.46 7.52
C PRO A 551 -24.95 -4.35 6.92
N GLY A 552 -24.81 -4.34 5.60
CA GLY A 552 -23.57 -4.82 4.97
C GLY A 552 -22.40 -3.94 5.42
N GLN A 553 -21.18 -4.48 5.47
CA GLN A 553 -19.98 -3.67 5.70
C GLN A 553 -19.33 -3.30 4.36
N ALA A 554 -18.96 -2.04 4.22
CA ALA A 554 -18.23 -1.53 3.08
C ALA A 554 -16.80 -2.12 3.04
N GLY A 555 -16.16 -2.06 1.86
CA GLY A 555 -14.76 -2.44 1.64
C GLY A 555 -14.53 -3.90 1.26
N ARG A 556 -15.54 -4.77 1.38
CA ARG A 556 -15.44 -6.19 1.02
C ARG A 556 -15.35 -6.41 -0.49
N THR A 557 -14.46 -7.30 -0.91
CA THR A 557 -14.29 -7.73 -2.32
C THR A 557 -14.82 -9.15 -2.61
N PHE A 558 -15.22 -9.39 -3.86
CA PHE A 558 -15.52 -10.73 -4.39
C PHE A 558 -15.14 -10.81 -5.89
N PRO A 559 -14.94 -12.02 -6.45
CA PRO A 559 -14.57 -12.18 -7.85
C PRO A 559 -15.59 -11.52 -8.80
N SER A 560 -15.10 -10.81 -9.81
CA SER A 560 -15.93 -10.01 -10.73
C SER A 560 -16.93 -10.81 -11.57
N SER A 561 -16.77 -12.13 -11.69
CA SER A 561 -17.67 -13.03 -12.43
C SER A 561 -18.84 -13.59 -11.62
N THR A 562 -19.01 -13.15 -10.37
CA THR A 562 -19.94 -13.79 -9.42
C THR A 562 -21.36 -13.24 -9.50
N GLY A 563 -22.35 -14.13 -9.69
CA GLY A 563 -23.77 -13.80 -9.58
C GLY A 563 -24.26 -12.82 -10.64
N THR A 564 -25.41 -12.17 -10.39
CA THR A 564 -26.01 -11.19 -11.32
C THR A 564 -25.16 -9.95 -11.50
N ILE A 565 -24.46 -9.52 -10.46
CA ILE A 565 -23.51 -8.40 -10.52
C ILE A 565 -22.38 -8.75 -11.50
N GLY A 566 -21.85 -9.98 -11.41
CA GLY A 566 -20.81 -10.43 -12.33
C GLY A 566 -21.31 -10.67 -13.76
N ALA A 567 -22.54 -11.15 -13.94
CA ALA A 567 -23.14 -11.22 -15.27
C ALA A 567 -23.26 -9.82 -15.91
N ALA A 568 -23.71 -8.82 -15.16
CA ALA A 568 -23.78 -7.43 -15.64
C ALA A 568 -22.38 -6.84 -15.92
N PHE A 569 -21.39 -7.21 -15.10
CA PHE A 569 -19.99 -6.82 -15.29
C PHE A 569 -19.41 -7.41 -16.58
N THR A 570 -19.46 -8.73 -16.76
CA THR A 570 -18.87 -9.42 -17.91
C THR A 570 -19.58 -9.09 -19.23
N LEU A 571 -20.91 -8.96 -19.21
CA LEU A 571 -21.70 -8.66 -20.41
C LEU A 571 -21.83 -7.16 -20.69
N GLN A 572 -21.32 -6.30 -19.78
CA GLN A 572 -21.43 -4.83 -19.86
C GLN A 572 -22.86 -4.33 -20.11
N SER A 573 -23.84 -5.12 -19.68
CA SER A 573 -25.26 -4.96 -19.99
C SER A 573 -26.10 -5.06 -18.72
N ILE A 574 -27.24 -4.37 -18.70
CA ILE A 574 -28.14 -4.39 -17.55
C ILE A 574 -28.80 -5.78 -17.44
N VAL A 575 -28.64 -6.42 -16.29
CA VAL A 575 -29.24 -7.73 -15.98
C VAL A 575 -30.35 -7.53 -14.96
N TYR A 576 -31.55 -8.03 -15.23
CA TYR A 576 -32.67 -7.89 -14.30
C TYR A 576 -33.66 -9.06 -14.36
N THR A 577 -34.59 -9.09 -13.40
CA THR A 577 -35.63 -10.14 -13.30
C THR A 577 -36.79 -9.86 -14.26
N ARG A 578 -37.12 -10.84 -15.10
CA ARG A 578 -38.28 -10.84 -16.00
C ARG A 578 -39.57 -10.59 -15.22
N ARG A 579 -40.50 -9.86 -15.83
CA ARG A 579 -41.84 -9.67 -15.29
C ARG A 579 -42.51 -11.03 -15.06
N ASN A 580 -43.14 -11.18 -13.90
CA ASN A 580 -43.85 -12.38 -13.45
C ASN A 580 -42.97 -13.64 -13.29
N ALA A 581 -41.64 -13.49 -13.23
CA ALA A 581 -40.76 -14.59 -12.86
C ALA A 581 -41.07 -15.11 -11.44
N THR A 582 -40.93 -16.41 -11.24
CA THR A 582 -41.14 -17.03 -9.92
C THR A 582 -39.83 -17.03 -9.12
N LYS A 583 -39.94 -16.95 -7.78
CA LYS A 583 -38.80 -17.08 -6.86
C LYS A 583 -37.96 -18.35 -7.13
N LEU A 584 -38.64 -19.45 -7.48
CA LEU A 584 -38.00 -20.72 -7.83
C LEU A 584 -37.10 -20.60 -9.07
N LYS A 585 -37.62 -20.03 -10.17
CA LYS A 585 -36.83 -19.83 -11.40
C LYS A 585 -35.65 -18.87 -11.16
N LEU A 586 -35.86 -17.82 -10.38
CA LEU A 586 -34.77 -16.90 -10.00
C LEU A 586 -33.72 -17.63 -9.17
N SER A 587 -34.12 -18.45 -8.20
CA SER A 587 -33.17 -19.26 -7.43
C SER A 587 -32.41 -20.28 -8.29
N GLU A 588 -33.02 -20.83 -9.35
CA GLU A 588 -32.35 -21.72 -10.30
C GLU A 588 -31.27 -20.98 -11.10
N ASP A 589 -31.60 -19.82 -11.68
CA ASP A 589 -30.64 -18.99 -12.41
C ASP A 589 -29.48 -18.55 -11.50
N MET A 590 -29.78 -18.09 -10.28
CA MET A 590 -28.76 -17.68 -9.32
C MET A 590 -27.84 -18.83 -8.89
N LYS A 591 -28.33 -20.08 -8.87
CA LYS A 591 -27.48 -21.27 -8.62
C LYS A 591 -26.57 -21.57 -9.80
N LYS A 592 -27.03 -21.34 -11.03
CA LYS A 592 -26.22 -21.50 -12.26
C LYS A 592 -25.12 -20.45 -12.38
N MET A 593 -25.36 -19.22 -11.89
CA MET A 593 -24.43 -18.08 -11.96
C MET A 593 -23.21 -18.17 -11.01
N ARG A 594 -22.71 -19.40 -10.75
CA ARG A 594 -21.55 -19.73 -9.89
C ARG A 594 -21.31 -18.71 -8.78
N LEU A 595 -22.01 -18.86 -7.66
CA LEU A 595 -21.56 -18.22 -6.43
C LEU A 595 -20.21 -18.86 -6.06
N SER A 596 -19.15 -18.10 -6.24
CA SER A 596 -17.85 -18.47 -5.70
C SER A 596 -18.00 -18.75 -4.19
N PRO A 597 -17.23 -19.67 -3.57
CA PRO A 597 -17.35 -19.97 -2.14
C PRO A 597 -17.26 -18.74 -1.21
N GLU A 598 -16.67 -17.66 -1.71
CA GLU A 598 -16.45 -16.36 -1.07
C GLU A 598 -17.69 -15.46 -1.08
N ALA A 599 -18.66 -15.70 -1.97
CA ALA A 599 -19.86 -14.90 -2.11
C ALA A 599 -20.93 -15.26 -1.08
N GLN A 600 -21.67 -14.25 -0.59
CA GLN A 600 -22.83 -14.49 0.27
C GLN A 600 -23.98 -15.11 -0.51
N LYS A 601 -24.67 -16.07 0.11
CA LYS A 601 -25.90 -16.62 -0.47
C LYS A 601 -27.00 -15.57 -0.48
N ILE A 602 -27.64 -15.42 -1.63
CA ILE A 602 -28.87 -14.62 -1.73
C ILE A 602 -29.96 -15.27 -0.87
N SER A 603 -30.79 -14.46 -0.22
CA SER A 603 -31.93 -14.97 0.53
C SER A 603 -32.93 -15.63 -0.42
N SER A 604 -33.47 -16.79 -0.02
CA SER A 604 -34.55 -17.46 -0.73
C SER A 604 -35.83 -16.62 -0.86
N GLU A 605 -35.94 -15.54 -0.08
CA GLU A 605 -37.07 -14.62 -0.14
C GLU A 605 -36.97 -13.59 -1.26
N VAL A 606 -35.79 -13.39 -1.86
CA VAL A 606 -35.63 -12.43 -2.96
C VAL A 606 -36.46 -12.87 -4.16
N ALA A 607 -37.29 -11.96 -4.65
CA ALA A 607 -38.21 -12.18 -5.77
C ALA A 607 -37.89 -11.33 -7.00
N SER A 608 -37.08 -10.29 -6.86
CA SER A 608 -36.64 -9.44 -7.96
C SER A 608 -35.25 -8.89 -7.69
N VAL A 609 -34.43 -8.79 -8.73
CA VAL A 609 -33.09 -8.20 -8.73
C VAL A 609 -32.85 -7.39 -10.00
N ALA A 610 -32.00 -6.37 -9.91
CA ALA A 610 -31.41 -5.70 -11.06
C ALA A 610 -29.95 -5.33 -10.77
N ALA A 611 -29.10 -5.46 -11.78
CA ALA A 611 -27.69 -5.10 -11.77
C ALA A 611 -27.42 -4.20 -12.99
N ILE A 612 -27.02 -2.95 -12.73
CA ILE A 612 -26.81 -1.91 -13.74
C ILE A 612 -25.31 -1.58 -13.76
N PRO A 613 -24.56 -1.97 -14.81
CA PRO A 613 -23.16 -1.60 -14.93
C PRO A 613 -23.03 -0.12 -15.30
N LEU A 614 -22.08 0.57 -14.69
CA LEU A 614 -21.66 1.92 -15.02
C LEU A 614 -20.36 1.81 -15.82
N LEU A 615 -20.36 2.31 -17.05
CA LEU A 615 -19.28 2.15 -18.00
C LEU A 615 -18.40 3.42 -18.08
N GLY A 616 -17.11 3.22 -18.31
CA GLY A 616 -16.07 4.23 -18.43
C GLY A 616 -15.14 3.94 -19.60
N GLU A 617 -14.06 4.71 -19.74
CA GLU A 617 -13.02 4.50 -20.77
C GLU A 617 -11.71 4.00 -20.15
N ALA A 618 -11.06 3.03 -20.79
CA ALA A 618 -9.78 2.51 -20.33
C ALA A 618 -8.67 3.57 -20.50
N VAL A 619 -7.88 3.79 -19.44
CA VAL A 619 -6.81 4.80 -19.44
C VAL A 619 -5.65 4.47 -20.41
N ASP A 620 -5.47 3.19 -20.75
CA ASP A 620 -4.29 2.68 -21.49
C ASP A 620 -4.63 1.80 -22.72
N SER A 621 -5.90 1.66 -23.11
CA SER A 621 -6.27 0.76 -24.21
C SER A 621 -6.31 1.51 -25.56
N ALA A 622 -5.53 1.04 -26.54
CA ALA A 622 -5.71 1.42 -27.94
C ALA A 622 -7.06 0.95 -28.51
N ALA A 623 -7.71 -0.02 -27.85
CA ALA A 623 -9.08 -0.46 -28.15
C ALA A 623 -10.09 0.33 -27.31
N LYS A 624 -11.09 0.93 -27.98
CA LYS A 624 -12.15 1.77 -27.40
C LYS A 624 -13.23 1.01 -26.62
N ASP A 625 -12.96 -0.22 -26.18
CA ASP A 625 -13.97 -0.98 -25.47
C ASP A 625 -14.19 -0.39 -24.08
N PRO A 626 -15.45 -0.10 -23.70
CA PRO A 626 -15.75 0.52 -22.42
C PRO A 626 -15.35 -0.43 -21.28
N VAL A 627 -14.90 0.15 -20.17
CA VAL A 627 -14.58 -0.59 -18.94
C VAL A 627 -15.70 -0.42 -17.92
N VAL A 628 -16.01 -1.47 -17.17
CA VAL A 628 -16.97 -1.34 -16.06
C VAL A 628 -16.31 -0.64 -14.88
N LEU A 629 -16.81 0.54 -14.52
CA LEU A 629 -16.37 1.32 -13.36
C LEU A 629 -16.97 0.79 -12.06
N ALA A 630 -18.27 0.50 -12.10
CA ALA A 630 -19.04 -0.03 -10.99
C ALA A 630 -20.30 -0.75 -11.47
N VAL A 631 -20.96 -1.46 -10.57
CA VAL A 631 -22.27 -2.06 -10.78
C VAL A 631 -23.18 -1.64 -9.63
N LEU A 632 -24.24 -0.90 -9.95
CA LEU A 632 -25.35 -0.65 -9.02
C LEU A 632 -26.17 -1.93 -8.93
N TYR A 633 -26.34 -2.45 -7.71
CA TYR A 633 -27.09 -3.67 -7.46
C TYR A 633 -28.27 -3.40 -6.54
N VAL A 634 -29.44 -3.88 -6.95
CA VAL A 634 -30.69 -3.78 -6.20
C VAL A 634 -31.40 -5.12 -6.11
N ASP A 635 -31.98 -5.43 -4.95
CA ASP A 635 -32.89 -6.57 -4.76
C ASP A 635 -34.10 -6.25 -3.90
N SER A 636 -35.18 -6.99 -4.14
CA SER A 636 -36.43 -6.88 -3.40
C SER A 636 -37.05 -8.25 -3.14
N TYR A 637 -37.80 -8.36 -2.03
CA TYR A 637 -38.65 -9.50 -1.74
C TYR A 637 -39.99 -9.44 -2.49
N ASP A 638 -40.31 -8.29 -3.06
CA ASP A 638 -41.48 -8.08 -3.90
C ASP A 638 -41.23 -8.51 -5.35
N ARG A 639 -42.25 -9.07 -5.99
CA ARG A 639 -42.20 -9.41 -7.42
C ARG A 639 -42.36 -8.15 -8.24
N ASN A 640 -41.74 -8.13 -9.42
CA ASN A 640 -41.87 -7.04 -10.40
C ASN A 640 -41.41 -5.67 -9.86
N ALA A 641 -40.51 -5.64 -8.88
CA ALA A 641 -40.01 -4.39 -8.31
C ALA A 641 -39.21 -3.55 -9.33
N PHE A 642 -38.55 -4.21 -10.31
CA PHE A 642 -37.64 -3.58 -11.27
C PHE A 642 -38.10 -3.80 -12.71
N VAL A 643 -39.28 -3.29 -13.05
CA VAL A 643 -39.80 -3.28 -14.44
C VAL A 643 -39.09 -2.22 -15.28
N GLU A 644 -39.22 -2.30 -16.61
CA GLU A 644 -38.53 -1.41 -17.57
C GLU A 644 -38.70 0.08 -17.26
N ALA A 645 -39.90 0.54 -16.88
CA ALA A 645 -40.13 1.93 -16.51
C ALA A 645 -39.29 2.39 -15.31
N THR A 646 -39.15 1.53 -14.29
CA THR A 646 -38.31 1.78 -13.11
C THR A 646 -36.82 1.74 -13.50
N LEU A 647 -36.42 0.77 -14.33
CA LEU A 647 -35.04 0.64 -14.80
C LEU A 647 -34.58 1.88 -15.58
N LEU A 648 -35.42 2.43 -16.46
CA LEU A 648 -35.10 3.63 -17.23
C LEU A 648 -34.79 4.83 -16.32
N LYS A 649 -35.54 4.98 -15.21
CA LYS A 649 -35.26 6.02 -14.21
C LYS A 649 -33.98 5.76 -13.43
N LEU A 650 -33.70 4.51 -13.07
CA LEU A 650 -32.44 4.13 -12.43
C LEU A 650 -31.23 4.41 -13.34
N VAL A 651 -31.34 4.14 -14.64
CA VAL A 651 -30.30 4.47 -15.63
C VAL A 651 -30.04 5.98 -15.64
N GLY A 652 -31.08 6.81 -15.71
CA GLY A 652 -30.93 8.26 -15.66
C GLY A 652 -30.29 8.76 -14.35
N MET A 653 -30.59 8.12 -13.21
CA MET A 653 -29.90 8.43 -11.94
C MET A 653 -28.41 8.06 -11.98
N CYS A 654 -28.05 6.92 -12.59
CA CYS A 654 -26.66 6.51 -12.78
C CYS A 654 -25.90 7.47 -13.71
N GLU A 655 -26.52 7.94 -14.80
CA GLU A 655 -25.92 8.92 -15.71
C GLU A 655 -25.63 10.25 -14.99
N GLN A 656 -26.61 10.76 -14.23
CA GLN A 656 -26.43 11.98 -13.45
C GLN A 656 -25.36 11.82 -12.36
N PHE A 657 -25.27 10.63 -11.75
CA PHE A 657 -24.21 10.32 -10.80
C PHE A 657 -22.83 10.36 -11.45
N LEU A 658 -22.63 9.70 -12.61
CA LEU A 658 -21.38 9.76 -13.37
C LEU A 658 -20.99 11.19 -13.73
N GLN A 659 -21.96 12.01 -14.17
CA GLN A 659 -21.72 13.41 -14.49
C GLN A 659 -21.29 14.22 -13.25
N SER A 660 -21.93 13.99 -12.10
CA SER A 660 -21.60 14.68 -10.85
C SER A 660 -20.20 14.32 -10.36
N LEU A 661 -19.76 13.06 -10.56
CA LEU A 661 -18.40 12.63 -10.22
C LEU A 661 -17.32 13.38 -11.02
N LEU A 662 -17.62 13.79 -12.26
CA LEU A 662 -16.69 14.60 -13.07
C LEU A 662 -16.50 16.02 -12.53
N GLU A 663 -17.48 16.54 -11.79
CA GLU A 663 -17.39 17.86 -11.15
C GLU A 663 -16.61 17.77 -9.83
N VAL A 664 -16.84 16.71 -9.04
CA VAL A 664 -16.08 16.43 -7.81
C VAL A 664 -14.60 16.19 -8.12
N ALA A 665 -14.28 15.58 -9.27
CA ALA A 665 -12.90 15.36 -9.70
C ALA A 665 -12.16 16.62 -10.17
N ARG A 666 -12.81 17.79 -10.28
CA ARG A 666 -12.16 19.03 -10.71
C ARG A 666 -11.48 19.75 -9.53
N PRO A 667 -10.25 20.29 -9.72
CA PRO A 667 -9.67 21.24 -8.77
C PRO A 667 -10.61 22.45 -8.55
N PRO A 668 -10.69 23.02 -7.33
CA PRO A 668 -9.76 22.90 -6.20
C PRO A 668 -10.33 22.05 -5.03
N GLY A 669 -10.95 20.90 -5.31
CA GLY A 669 -11.46 20.02 -4.25
C GLY A 669 -10.35 19.26 -3.51
N SER A 670 -10.51 19.07 -2.20
CA SER A 670 -9.67 18.16 -1.38
C SER A 670 -9.91 16.67 -1.68
N ILE A 671 -10.41 16.34 -2.88
CA ILE A 671 -10.73 14.96 -3.29
C ILE A 671 -10.15 14.75 -4.69
N ALA A 672 -9.31 13.73 -4.83
CA ALA A 672 -8.73 13.33 -6.10
C ALA A 672 -9.21 11.92 -6.48
N ASN A 673 -9.45 11.68 -7.76
CA ASN A 673 -9.69 10.34 -8.29
C ASN A 673 -8.37 9.79 -8.81
N THR A 674 -7.71 8.89 -8.07
CA THR A 674 -6.39 8.34 -8.44
C THR A 674 -6.42 6.83 -8.61
N ASP A 675 -5.66 6.29 -9.57
CA ASP A 675 -5.49 4.84 -9.64
C ASP A 675 -4.58 4.35 -8.50
N PHE A 676 -4.98 3.33 -7.74
CA PHE A 676 -4.23 2.85 -6.58
C PHE A 676 -3.25 1.71 -6.91
N TRP A 677 -3.55 0.91 -7.93
CA TRP A 677 -2.96 -0.42 -8.06
C TRP A 677 -2.18 -0.53 -9.36
N ARG A 678 -0.85 -0.72 -9.24
CA ARG A 678 0.00 -1.02 -10.41
C ARG A 678 -0.64 -2.15 -11.20
N HIS A 679 -1.01 -1.89 -12.45
CA HIS A 679 -1.56 -2.90 -13.33
C HIS A 679 -0.51 -4.00 -13.53
N SER A 680 -0.64 -5.13 -12.83
CA SER A 680 -0.08 -6.36 -13.36
C SER A 680 -0.87 -6.67 -14.63
N LYS A 681 -0.20 -7.09 -15.71
CA LYS A 681 -0.89 -7.51 -16.93
C LYS A 681 -1.91 -8.56 -16.52
N SER A 682 -3.19 -8.20 -16.49
CA SER A 682 -4.25 -9.11 -16.09
C SER A 682 -4.19 -10.27 -17.08
N ASN A 683 -3.95 -11.48 -16.56
CA ASN A 683 -4.39 -12.66 -17.28
C ASN A 683 -5.90 -12.68 -17.12
N GLU A 684 -6.60 -11.87 -17.93
CA GLU A 684 -8.03 -11.98 -18.17
C GLU A 684 -8.27 -13.34 -18.85
N LYS A 685 -8.15 -14.43 -18.07
CA LYS A 685 -9.01 -15.57 -18.33
C LYS A 685 -10.40 -15.11 -17.95
N GLU A 686 -11.03 -14.37 -18.87
CA GLU A 686 -12.43 -13.99 -18.79
C GLU A 686 -13.21 -15.23 -18.43
N GLN A 687 -13.69 -15.31 -17.19
CA GLN A 687 -14.66 -16.32 -16.84
C GLN A 687 -15.93 -15.93 -17.59
N GLN A 688 -16.22 -16.68 -18.66
CA GLN A 688 -17.40 -16.44 -19.48
C GLN A 688 -18.66 -16.44 -18.59
N ALA A 689 -19.44 -15.36 -18.67
CA ALA A 689 -20.75 -15.33 -18.06
C ALA A 689 -21.59 -16.49 -18.62
N PRO A 690 -22.46 -17.13 -17.81
CA PRO A 690 -23.37 -18.13 -18.32
C PRO A 690 -24.25 -17.52 -19.43
N ASN A 691 -24.45 -18.26 -20.52
CA ASN A 691 -25.18 -17.79 -21.69
C ASN A 691 -26.55 -17.19 -21.28
N PRO A 692 -26.85 -15.92 -21.61
CA PRO A 692 -28.14 -15.29 -21.34
C PRO A 692 -29.36 -16.09 -21.82
N ASP A 693 -29.20 -16.88 -22.89
CA ASP A 693 -30.27 -17.73 -23.43
C ASP A 693 -30.74 -18.82 -22.45
N ASP A 694 -29.87 -19.24 -21.52
CA ASP A 694 -30.17 -20.31 -20.55
C ASP A 694 -30.93 -19.82 -19.30
N TRP A 695 -31.19 -18.51 -19.20
CA TRP A 695 -31.81 -17.89 -18.04
C TRP A 695 -33.34 -18.01 -18.11
N LYS A 696 -33.96 -18.46 -17.02
CA LYS A 696 -35.41 -18.68 -16.93
C LYS A 696 -36.16 -17.48 -16.34
N ALA A 697 -35.53 -16.77 -15.42
CA ALA A 697 -36.06 -15.64 -14.67
C ALA A 697 -35.30 -14.35 -14.94
N LEU A 698 -34.03 -14.41 -15.35
CA LEU A 698 -33.23 -13.24 -15.69
C LEU A 698 -33.28 -12.93 -17.19
N ARG A 699 -33.06 -11.66 -17.56
CA ARG A 699 -32.83 -11.23 -18.94
C ARG A 699 -31.93 -10.00 -18.98
N LEU A 700 -31.38 -9.74 -20.17
CA LEU A 700 -30.78 -8.45 -20.50
C LEU A 700 -31.88 -7.42 -20.74
N ALA A 701 -31.63 -6.17 -20.35
CA ALA A 701 -32.51 -5.07 -20.70
C ALA A 701 -32.16 -4.52 -22.09
N ASP A 702 -33.18 -4.13 -22.85
CA ASP A 702 -33.04 -3.40 -24.12
C ASP A 702 -32.82 -1.90 -23.85
N ILE A 703 -32.00 -1.59 -22.84
CA ILE A 703 -31.67 -0.24 -22.37
C ILE A 703 -30.15 -0.17 -22.30
N ALA A 704 -29.57 0.88 -22.89
CA ALA A 704 -28.12 1.09 -22.84
C ALA A 704 -27.65 1.27 -21.39
N ALA A 705 -26.48 0.72 -21.09
CA ALA A 705 -25.85 0.95 -19.80
C ALA A 705 -25.36 2.42 -19.69
N PRO A 706 -25.47 3.05 -18.51
CA PRO A 706 -24.94 4.39 -18.27
C PRO A 706 -23.43 4.43 -18.52
N HIS A 707 -22.95 5.45 -19.23
CA HIS A 707 -21.57 5.54 -19.73
C HIS A 707 -20.96 6.94 -19.59
N THR A 708 -19.64 7.01 -19.42
CA THR A 708 -18.84 8.25 -19.47
C THR A 708 -17.50 8.01 -20.15
N GLU A 709 -17.01 8.98 -20.92
CA GLU A 709 -15.69 8.92 -21.61
C GLU A 709 -14.57 9.52 -20.75
N ARG A 710 -14.88 9.99 -19.54
CA ARG A 710 -13.95 10.82 -18.74
C ARG A 710 -13.51 10.19 -17.42
N LEU A 711 -13.94 8.96 -17.13
CA LEU A 711 -13.54 8.19 -15.95
C LEU A 711 -13.06 6.81 -16.36
N GLY A 712 -11.92 6.39 -15.81
CA GLY A 712 -11.41 5.01 -15.93
C GLY A 712 -11.53 4.18 -14.66
N TYR A 713 -11.80 4.81 -13.51
CA TYR A 713 -11.92 4.16 -12.20
C TYR A 713 -12.68 5.06 -11.20
N LEU A 714 -13.07 4.48 -10.05
CA LEU A 714 -13.81 5.15 -8.97
C LEU A 714 -13.04 5.06 -7.65
N ASN A 715 -12.06 5.94 -7.49
CA ASN A 715 -11.07 5.95 -6.41
C ASN A 715 -10.91 7.38 -5.85
N PHE A 716 -12.04 7.98 -5.48
CA PHE A 716 -12.08 9.31 -4.87
C PHE A 716 -11.54 9.23 -3.43
N ASP A 717 -10.41 9.87 -3.20
CA ASP A 717 -9.74 9.91 -1.89
C ASP A 717 -9.37 11.33 -1.51
N PHE A 718 -9.14 11.56 -0.22
CA PHE A 718 -8.74 12.87 0.24
C PHE A 718 -7.39 13.24 -0.31
N SER A 719 -7.29 14.51 -0.68
CA SER A 719 -6.03 15.13 -0.99
C SER A 719 -5.92 16.44 -0.23
N ASP A 720 -4.76 16.65 0.40
CA ASP A 720 -4.39 17.95 0.98
C ASP A 720 -4.18 19.03 -0.10
N PHE A 721 -4.47 18.76 -1.38
CA PHE A 721 -4.49 19.75 -2.44
C PHE A 721 -5.59 20.79 -2.19
N THR A 722 -5.19 21.92 -1.62
CA THR A 722 -5.75 23.22 -1.99
C THR A 722 -4.71 23.84 -2.91
N PRO A 723 -5.00 24.12 -4.20
CA PRO A 723 -4.10 24.92 -5.02
C PRO A 723 -3.78 26.19 -4.23
N VAL A 724 -2.50 26.54 -4.11
CA VAL A 724 -2.14 27.91 -3.75
C VAL A 724 -2.80 28.77 -4.82
N GLU A 725 -3.79 29.56 -4.43
CA GLU A 725 -4.61 30.36 -5.32
C GLU A 725 -3.73 31.01 -6.38
N GLN A 726 -4.15 30.91 -7.64
CA GLN A 726 -3.70 31.82 -8.69
C GLN A 726 -4.18 33.21 -8.28
N ALA A 727 -3.39 33.90 -7.46
CA ALA A 727 -3.50 35.33 -7.24
C ALA A 727 -2.99 36.09 -8.48
#